data_AF-A0A345H0F9-F1
#
_entry.id   AF-A0A345H0F9-F1
#
_cell.length_a   1.000
_cell.length_b   1.000
_cell.length_c   1.000
_cell.angle_alpha   90.00
_cell.angle_beta   90.00
_cell.angle_gamma   90.00
#
_symmetry.space_group_name_H-M   'P 1'
#
loop_
_entity.id
_entity.type
_entity.pdbx_description
1 polymer ?
#
loop_
_entity_poly.entity_id
_entity_poly.type
_entity_poly.pdbx_seq_one_letter_code
_entity_poly.pdbx_strand_id
1 'polypeptide(L)'
;MSKPQEILELEKVYGIWLRETKDVGDILFFKSNSFLLNEQSQIIGLHLKGSKISEIKNLDKYQNLKVLNLSNNQISEIKNLDKLQNLELLNLSNNQISKIEGLDKLTNLFWLDFSNNQISKIEDLENLTNLTELKLSNNQISKIENLESLTNLSKLDISSNQISKLENLESLTNLSRLYLSDNQIAEINSLTFVSELPKLKYLEVHNNPFVVTENLILNFNENHLDIIKSELQKREETQIEVQLPVKVMLLGNHASGKSTLLTYLQTKQRSKVDPDKNSSTHVLSVVHSKKEINYKLPKAIFYDFGGQDYYHGIYRAFFTQETVNILTWHPKTNENKLLEKDTNKFATRNYKRGYWLAQLRYAFDKKKTDENAVYEDPILMIQTRADENTTKENWQEAFLNHHIVDEFHVSLNIDFKNPKNDASLAYFTAAFWETVKKRTSTNKEPKWYPEFLRYILNEESETAISLSDIEKHYKWENITDADKRRNLKVELQQLSRKGMLLYYKEDNMLNDVAWLNPAATVEKIHDEILGIGDIKKKGRISKRAFTERKIDKKIEQLLRNEKVLFFDEGNNEYIIPNYLLLTSEDDEVYSLLKFDFNKPTFVLKFQRFIPFGLINELICHYGQNPDKKQYWRDQLIFTLDKKCKVWIQLDFSKLTISVSIKPLASDDSIKNEIIQQIFREILFLYWGEKVPTLETEGNSENAEERDKKDTSKKVFLQLLKERCNQLNRPDEMYLSVDNTTFVNYALLDNTKTKETIPAYTLTEDGNDIDKTSARTQSSYRYQNFTDNPNIQKMKKIFISYSNEDIHFKRELEKFLKPFQKFQLAKSWSCEEINPGLWDDQIQEELESSDIVVFLMSMNFAASDYILKDEVYKTFEQMAKNPNKKIVCVLIRHFPWSYFASLKDIFNIKDEIDDEDKAGFALANLPNYQFLPYYHDEKDDETKDKRYLKPIAEWQYKERAYSQIVEALGKLM
;
A
#
# COMPACT_ATOMS: atom_id res chain seq x y z
N MET A 1 -32.43 -9.79 -24.83
CA MET A 1 -33.73 -10.23 -24.28
C MET A 1 -34.24 -9.15 -23.34
N SER A 2 -35.56 -8.95 -23.23
CA SER A 2 -36.14 -8.02 -22.24
C SER A 2 -35.90 -8.55 -20.83
N LYS A 3 -35.56 -7.67 -19.88
CA LYS A 3 -35.43 -8.05 -18.46
C LYS A 3 -36.76 -8.61 -17.92
N PRO A 4 -36.74 -9.60 -17.01
CA PRO A 4 -37.94 -10.06 -16.32
C PRO A 4 -38.65 -8.89 -15.61
N GLN A 5 -39.99 -8.92 -15.57
CA GLN A 5 -40.79 -7.85 -14.96
C GLN A 5 -40.45 -7.70 -13.46
N GLU A 6 -40.17 -8.81 -12.80
CA GLU A 6 -39.81 -8.87 -11.39
C GLU A 6 -38.46 -8.18 -11.10
N ILE A 7 -37.54 -8.17 -12.07
CA ILE A 7 -36.27 -7.42 -11.97
C ILE A 7 -36.55 -5.92 -12.10
N LEU A 8 -37.42 -5.51 -13.02
CA LEU A 8 -37.79 -4.09 -13.18
C LEU A 8 -38.47 -3.54 -11.92
N GLU A 9 -39.27 -4.37 -11.23
CA GLU A 9 -39.86 -4.02 -9.94
C GLU A 9 -38.80 -3.87 -8.84
N LEU A 10 -37.83 -4.78 -8.77
CA LEU A 10 -36.70 -4.67 -7.83
C LEU A 10 -35.86 -3.42 -8.06
N GLU A 11 -35.54 -3.12 -9.33
CA GLU A 11 -34.82 -1.90 -9.73
C GLU A 11 -35.55 -0.66 -9.23
N LYS A 12 -36.88 -0.63 -9.35
CA LYS A 12 -37.71 0.48 -8.86
C LYS A 12 -37.76 0.55 -7.32
N VAL A 13 -37.88 -0.60 -6.64
CA VAL A 13 -37.95 -0.66 -5.16
C VAL A 13 -36.67 -0.16 -4.53
N TYR A 14 -35.51 -0.56 -5.07
CA TYR A 14 -34.21 -0.22 -4.50
C TYR A 14 -33.53 0.98 -5.17
N GLY A 15 -34.09 1.50 -6.27
CA GLY A 15 -33.49 2.62 -7.01
C GLY A 15 -32.15 2.24 -7.66
N ILE A 16 -32.04 1.01 -8.16
CA ILE A 16 -30.82 0.43 -8.71
C ILE A 16 -31.03 -0.05 -10.15
N TRP A 17 -29.93 -0.41 -10.81
CA TRP A 17 -29.95 -1.10 -12.09
C TRP A 17 -29.24 -2.45 -11.96
N LEU A 18 -29.86 -3.50 -12.50
CA LEU A 18 -29.44 -4.89 -12.40
C LEU A 18 -29.10 -5.44 -13.79
N ARG A 19 -27.89 -5.96 -13.97
CA ARG A 19 -27.45 -6.64 -15.20
C ARG A 19 -27.66 -8.15 -15.11
N GLU A 20 -28.10 -8.79 -16.20
CA GLU A 20 -28.09 -10.25 -16.25
C GLU A 20 -26.64 -10.78 -16.34
N THR A 21 -26.32 -11.80 -15.54
CA THR A 21 -25.09 -12.59 -15.64
C THR A 21 -25.42 -14.06 -15.85
N LYS A 22 -24.44 -14.81 -16.38
CA LYS A 22 -24.47 -16.27 -16.53
C LYS A 22 -23.57 -16.99 -15.52
N ASP A 23 -22.78 -16.25 -14.74
CA ASP A 23 -21.84 -16.81 -13.78
C ASP A 23 -22.35 -16.57 -12.35
N VAL A 24 -22.34 -17.61 -11.53
CA VAL A 24 -22.66 -17.51 -10.10
C VAL A 24 -21.58 -16.70 -9.36
N GLY A 25 -20.32 -16.77 -9.80
CA GLY A 25 -19.21 -15.99 -9.24
C GLY A 25 -19.43 -14.48 -9.36
N ASP A 26 -20.09 -14.03 -10.44
CA ASP A 26 -20.47 -12.62 -10.64
C ASP A 26 -21.43 -12.11 -9.57
N ILE A 27 -22.23 -12.99 -8.97
CA ILE A 27 -23.18 -12.61 -7.91
C ILE A 27 -22.45 -12.35 -6.58
N LEU A 28 -21.37 -13.08 -6.28
CA LEU A 28 -20.66 -12.98 -5.01
C LEU A 28 -19.46 -12.02 -5.03
N PHE A 29 -18.72 -11.93 -6.15
CA PHE A 29 -17.38 -11.33 -6.15
C PHE A 29 -17.23 -10.06 -7.02
N PHE A 30 -18.17 -9.76 -7.92
CA PHE A 30 -18.02 -8.62 -8.83
C PHE A 30 -18.53 -7.27 -8.25
N LYS A 31 -18.36 -6.16 -8.99
CA LYS A 31 -18.70 -4.81 -8.51
C LYS A 31 -20.04 -4.27 -8.98
N SER A 32 -20.66 -4.86 -10.00
CA SER A 32 -21.91 -4.36 -10.56
C SER A 32 -23.10 -5.21 -10.12
N ASN A 33 -24.16 -4.54 -9.67
CA ASN A 33 -25.43 -5.16 -9.37
C ASN A 33 -25.93 -6.01 -10.54
N SER A 34 -26.27 -7.25 -10.25
CA SER A 34 -26.60 -8.25 -11.26
C SER A 34 -27.63 -9.26 -10.78
N PHE A 35 -28.21 -9.99 -11.73
CA PHE A 35 -29.12 -11.10 -11.47
C PHE A 35 -28.77 -12.30 -12.35
N LEU A 36 -29.07 -13.49 -11.85
CA LEU A 36 -28.84 -14.76 -12.55
C LEU A 36 -30.16 -15.50 -12.72
N LEU A 37 -30.39 -16.00 -13.93
CA LEU A 37 -31.54 -16.84 -14.26
C LEU A 37 -31.13 -18.31 -14.41
N ASN A 38 -32.03 -19.23 -14.07
CA ASN A 38 -31.89 -20.63 -14.44
C ASN A 38 -32.40 -20.88 -15.88
N GLU A 39 -32.32 -22.13 -16.33
CA GLU A 39 -32.81 -22.55 -17.65
C GLU A 39 -34.31 -22.33 -17.86
N GLN A 40 -35.08 -22.25 -16.77
CA GLN A 40 -36.52 -21.96 -16.77
C GLN A 40 -36.83 -20.46 -16.63
N SER A 41 -35.83 -19.57 -16.80
CA SER A 41 -35.95 -18.11 -16.67
C SER A 41 -36.40 -17.61 -15.30
N GLN A 42 -36.19 -18.40 -14.24
CA GLN A 42 -36.45 -17.99 -12.85
C GLN A 42 -35.20 -17.37 -12.24
N ILE A 43 -35.39 -16.34 -11.40
CA ILE A 43 -34.29 -15.66 -10.70
C ILE A 43 -33.74 -16.58 -9.61
N ILE A 44 -32.47 -16.96 -9.76
CA ILE A 44 -31.74 -17.82 -8.82
C ILE A 44 -30.56 -17.12 -8.15
N GLY A 45 -30.13 -15.96 -8.65
CA GLY A 45 -29.07 -15.17 -8.04
C GLY A 45 -29.37 -13.68 -8.08
N LEU A 46 -29.08 -12.97 -6.99
CA LEU A 46 -29.21 -11.51 -6.87
C LEU A 46 -27.99 -10.89 -6.21
N HIS A 47 -27.44 -9.88 -6.86
CA HIS A 47 -26.32 -9.09 -6.38
C HIS A 47 -26.75 -7.64 -6.21
N LEU A 48 -26.80 -7.19 -4.97
CA LEU A 48 -27.33 -5.91 -4.51
C LEU A 48 -26.30 -5.16 -3.63
N LYS A 49 -25.00 -5.34 -3.92
CA LYS A 49 -23.91 -4.79 -3.11
C LYS A 49 -23.83 -3.28 -3.26
N GLY A 50 -23.50 -2.55 -2.19
CA GLY A 50 -23.23 -1.11 -2.30
C GLY A 50 -24.44 -0.26 -2.67
N SER A 51 -25.65 -0.78 -2.48
CA SER A 51 -26.91 -0.22 -3.00
C SER A 51 -27.62 0.71 -2.00
N LYS A 52 -26.98 1.02 -0.87
CA LYS A 52 -27.54 1.85 0.22
C LYS A 52 -28.87 1.30 0.76
N ILE A 53 -29.05 -0.02 0.71
CA ILE A 53 -30.26 -0.69 1.19
C ILE A 53 -30.26 -0.63 2.72
N SER A 54 -31.29 -0.04 3.32
CA SER A 54 -31.48 -0.03 4.78
C SER A 54 -32.47 -1.10 5.26
N GLU A 55 -33.36 -1.55 4.38
CA GLU A 55 -34.41 -2.53 4.69
C GLU A 55 -34.57 -3.51 3.54
N ILE A 56 -34.61 -4.81 3.85
CA ILE A 56 -34.82 -5.87 2.86
C ILE A 56 -36.30 -5.93 2.52
N LYS A 57 -36.70 -5.41 1.36
CA LYS A 57 -38.10 -5.36 0.87
C LYS A 57 -38.34 -6.30 -0.29
N ASN A 58 -39.50 -6.95 -0.29
CA ASN A 58 -40.03 -7.75 -1.40
C ASN A 58 -39.14 -8.92 -1.85
N LEU A 59 -38.11 -9.30 -1.08
CA LEU A 59 -37.26 -10.44 -1.46
C LEU A 59 -37.94 -11.79 -1.21
N ASP A 60 -38.91 -11.85 -0.30
CA ASP A 60 -39.70 -13.03 0.08
C ASP A 60 -40.43 -13.71 -1.09
N LYS A 61 -40.61 -12.99 -2.19
CA LYS A 61 -41.23 -13.50 -3.43
C LYS A 61 -40.31 -14.40 -4.26
N TYR A 62 -38.98 -14.30 -4.09
CA TYR A 62 -37.99 -15.02 -4.91
C TYR A 62 -37.60 -16.36 -4.29
N GLN A 63 -38.57 -17.24 -4.07
CA GLN A 63 -38.36 -18.51 -3.33
C GLN A 63 -37.36 -19.47 -4.01
N ASN A 64 -37.06 -19.29 -5.30
CA ASN A 64 -36.06 -20.07 -6.04
C ASN A 64 -34.63 -19.50 -5.91
N LEU A 65 -34.44 -18.42 -5.15
CA LEU A 65 -33.14 -17.78 -4.99
C LEU A 65 -32.17 -18.73 -4.27
N LYS A 66 -31.03 -18.97 -4.91
CA LYS A 66 -29.91 -19.77 -4.39
C LYS A 66 -28.78 -18.90 -3.87
N VAL A 67 -28.56 -17.73 -4.47
CA VAL A 67 -27.44 -16.85 -4.15
C VAL A 67 -27.92 -15.43 -3.93
N LEU A 68 -27.59 -14.85 -2.78
CA LEU A 68 -27.95 -13.48 -2.42
C LEU A 68 -26.77 -12.72 -1.84
N ASN A 69 -26.38 -11.63 -2.50
CA ASN A 69 -25.35 -10.72 -2.02
C ASN A 69 -25.95 -9.36 -1.68
N LEU A 70 -26.01 -9.06 -0.38
CA LEU A 70 -26.49 -7.81 0.22
C LEU A 70 -25.36 -7.06 0.92
N SER A 71 -24.10 -7.34 0.60
CA SER A 71 -22.95 -6.74 1.28
C SER A 71 -22.82 -5.23 1.03
N ASN A 72 -22.12 -4.53 1.92
CA ASN A 72 -21.85 -3.08 1.80
C ASN A 72 -23.13 -2.24 1.68
N ASN A 73 -24.10 -2.50 2.56
CA ASN A 73 -25.36 -1.78 2.62
C ASN A 73 -25.52 -1.14 4.02
N GLN A 74 -26.74 -0.76 4.40
CA GLN A 74 -27.08 -0.13 5.67
C GLN A 74 -28.13 -0.94 6.43
N ILE A 75 -28.16 -2.26 6.22
CA ILE A 75 -29.16 -3.16 6.79
C ILE A 75 -28.86 -3.30 8.29
N SER A 76 -29.84 -3.02 9.14
CA SER A 76 -29.75 -3.21 10.60
C SER A 76 -30.54 -4.43 11.11
N GLU A 77 -31.56 -4.85 10.36
CA GLU A 77 -32.45 -5.96 10.74
C GLU A 77 -32.61 -6.94 9.57
N ILE A 78 -32.55 -8.24 9.87
CA ILE A 78 -32.74 -9.30 8.89
C ILE A 78 -34.24 -9.62 8.81
N LYS A 79 -34.88 -9.17 7.73
CA LYS A 79 -36.30 -9.41 7.46
C LYS A 79 -36.51 -9.99 6.07
N ASN A 80 -37.64 -10.67 5.90
CA ASN A 80 -38.11 -11.18 4.61
C ASN A 80 -37.17 -12.20 3.94
N LEU A 81 -36.28 -12.83 4.70
CA LEU A 81 -35.44 -13.93 4.22
C LEU A 81 -36.00 -15.31 4.57
N ASP A 82 -36.90 -15.44 5.56
CA ASP A 82 -37.42 -16.74 6.07
C ASP A 82 -38.14 -17.61 5.02
N LYS A 83 -38.56 -17.00 3.90
CA LYS A 83 -39.20 -17.68 2.76
C LYS A 83 -38.21 -18.22 1.72
N LEU A 84 -36.94 -17.83 1.78
CA LEU A 84 -35.93 -18.15 0.77
C LEU A 84 -35.24 -19.50 1.06
N GLN A 85 -36.02 -20.54 1.30
CA GLN A 85 -35.51 -21.82 1.82
C GLN A 85 -34.52 -22.53 0.87
N ASN A 86 -34.50 -22.16 -0.42
CA ASN A 86 -33.55 -22.67 -1.40
C ASN A 86 -32.20 -21.91 -1.40
N LEU A 87 -32.01 -20.95 -0.50
CA LEU A 87 -30.79 -20.15 -0.44
C LEU A 87 -29.62 -21.02 0.02
N GLU A 88 -28.54 -20.97 -0.74
CA GLU A 88 -27.32 -21.76 -0.56
C GLU A 88 -26.13 -20.86 -0.15
N LEU A 89 -26.09 -19.63 -0.67
CA LEU A 89 -25.03 -18.65 -0.48
C LEU A 89 -25.62 -17.29 -0.07
N LEU A 90 -25.26 -16.79 1.12
CA LEU A 90 -25.74 -15.49 1.63
C LEU A 90 -24.60 -14.60 2.11
N ASN A 91 -24.46 -13.42 1.50
CA ASN A 91 -23.51 -12.39 1.94
C ASN A 91 -24.24 -11.18 2.54
N LEU A 92 -24.04 -10.95 3.83
CA LEU A 92 -24.55 -9.81 4.61
C LEU A 92 -23.41 -8.97 5.21
N SER A 93 -22.17 -9.16 4.75
CA SER A 93 -21.00 -8.44 5.27
C SER A 93 -21.09 -6.92 5.05
N ASN A 94 -20.41 -6.13 5.89
CA ASN A 94 -20.36 -4.68 5.80
C ASN A 94 -21.76 -4.05 5.85
N ASN A 95 -22.49 -4.33 6.93
CA ASN A 95 -23.82 -3.78 7.22
C ASN A 95 -23.84 -3.25 8.68
N GLN A 96 -25.03 -3.02 9.24
CA GLN A 96 -25.24 -2.52 10.61
C GLN A 96 -26.02 -3.53 11.45
N ILE A 97 -25.92 -4.82 11.13
CA ILE A 97 -26.70 -5.88 11.77
C ILE A 97 -26.16 -6.10 13.18
N SER A 98 -27.01 -5.99 14.19
CA SER A 98 -26.63 -6.21 15.60
C SER A 98 -27.07 -7.57 16.14
N LYS A 99 -27.99 -8.25 15.44
CA LYS A 99 -28.60 -9.50 15.86
C LYS A 99 -28.77 -10.43 14.67
N ILE A 100 -28.41 -11.69 14.83
CA ILE A 100 -28.71 -12.74 13.85
C ILE A 100 -30.16 -13.18 14.12
N GLU A 101 -31.04 -13.10 13.13
CA GLU A 101 -32.40 -13.58 13.28
C GLU A 101 -33.05 -13.92 11.94
N GLY A 102 -34.08 -14.76 11.97
CA GLY A 102 -34.90 -15.10 10.80
C GLY A 102 -34.20 -15.95 9.75
N LEU A 103 -33.11 -16.64 10.12
CA LEU A 103 -32.36 -17.56 9.26
C LEU A 103 -32.64 -19.04 9.56
N ASP A 104 -33.36 -19.36 10.64
CA ASP A 104 -33.63 -20.72 11.15
C ASP A 104 -34.20 -21.69 10.10
N LYS A 105 -34.91 -21.18 9.09
CA LYS A 105 -35.52 -21.97 8.00
C LYS A 105 -34.63 -22.14 6.77
N LEU A 106 -33.47 -21.48 6.71
CA LEU A 106 -32.59 -21.47 5.53
C LEU A 106 -31.62 -22.66 5.54
N THR A 107 -32.15 -23.87 5.77
CA THR A 107 -31.37 -25.08 6.03
C THR A 107 -30.49 -25.53 4.87
N ASN A 108 -30.66 -24.97 3.66
CA ASN A 108 -29.81 -25.25 2.49
C ASN A 108 -28.55 -24.38 2.42
N LEU A 109 -28.38 -23.40 3.32
CA LEU A 109 -27.20 -22.56 3.36
C LEU A 109 -25.94 -23.40 3.64
N PHE A 110 -24.95 -23.28 2.75
CA PHE A 110 -23.62 -23.87 2.96
C PHE A 110 -22.52 -22.81 3.14
N TRP A 111 -22.79 -21.55 2.78
CA TRP A 111 -21.87 -20.42 2.98
C TRP A 111 -22.63 -19.19 3.49
N LEU A 112 -22.12 -18.59 4.56
CA LEU A 112 -22.72 -17.42 5.20
C LEU A 112 -21.64 -16.43 5.66
N ASP A 113 -21.82 -15.16 5.29
CA ASP A 113 -20.87 -14.09 5.64
C ASP A 113 -21.58 -12.91 6.31
N PHE A 114 -21.21 -12.66 7.56
CA PHE A 114 -21.64 -11.59 8.44
C PHE A 114 -20.50 -10.66 8.84
N SER A 115 -19.36 -10.72 8.16
CA SER A 115 -18.17 -9.97 8.56
C SER A 115 -18.42 -8.46 8.53
N ASN A 116 -17.80 -7.68 9.41
CA ASN A 116 -17.96 -6.22 9.51
C ASN A 116 -19.42 -5.82 9.78
N ASN A 117 -19.95 -6.25 10.94
CA ASN A 117 -21.28 -5.89 11.45
C ASN A 117 -21.16 -5.51 12.94
N GLN A 118 -22.28 -5.48 13.67
CA GLN A 118 -22.34 -5.13 15.10
C GLN A 118 -22.89 -6.28 15.94
N ILE A 119 -22.72 -7.53 15.47
CA ILE A 119 -23.29 -8.72 16.11
C ILE A 119 -22.57 -8.97 17.44
N SER A 120 -23.33 -9.16 18.51
CA SER A 120 -22.79 -9.42 19.85
C SER A 120 -22.97 -10.86 20.33
N LYS A 121 -23.86 -11.62 19.67
CA LYS A 121 -24.19 -13.01 20.00
C LYS A 121 -24.41 -13.84 18.74
N ILE A 122 -24.04 -15.11 18.82
CA ILE A 122 -24.32 -16.10 17.78
C ILE A 122 -25.66 -16.76 18.17
N GLU A 123 -26.68 -16.58 17.35
CA GLU A 123 -28.03 -17.11 17.61
C GLU A 123 -28.74 -17.41 16.29
N ASP A 124 -29.79 -18.22 16.30
CA ASP A 124 -30.60 -18.59 15.13
C ASP A 124 -29.82 -19.27 13.98
N LEU A 125 -28.72 -19.96 14.30
CA LEU A 125 -27.90 -20.71 13.32
C LEU A 125 -27.98 -22.24 13.52
N GLU A 126 -28.55 -22.74 14.61
CA GLU A 126 -28.47 -24.13 15.07
C GLU A 126 -29.07 -25.13 14.06
N ASN A 127 -30.05 -24.68 13.26
CA ASN A 127 -30.71 -25.51 12.24
C ASN A 127 -29.96 -25.53 10.90
N LEU A 128 -28.92 -24.71 10.70
CA LEU A 128 -28.19 -24.58 9.45
C LEU A 128 -27.13 -25.68 9.30
N THR A 129 -27.51 -26.94 9.51
CA THR A 129 -26.58 -28.07 9.59
C THR A 129 -25.79 -28.36 8.30
N ASN A 130 -26.20 -27.78 7.17
CA ASN A 130 -25.47 -27.84 5.90
C ASN A 130 -24.35 -26.79 5.77
N LEU A 131 -24.21 -25.89 6.75
CA LEU A 131 -23.22 -24.83 6.72
C LEU A 131 -21.80 -25.40 6.72
N THR A 132 -21.01 -24.99 5.72
CA THR A 132 -19.62 -25.41 5.52
C THR A 132 -18.62 -24.27 5.73
N GLU A 133 -19.05 -23.02 5.53
CA GLU A 133 -18.25 -21.82 5.78
C GLU A 133 -19.11 -20.75 6.46
N LEU A 134 -18.62 -20.26 7.61
CA LEU A 134 -19.22 -19.19 8.38
C LEU A 134 -18.16 -18.11 8.65
N LYS A 135 -18.47 -16.87 8.28
CA LYS A 135 -17.63 -15.72 8.57
C LYS A 135 -18.38 -14.71 9.42
N LEU A 136 -17.76 -14.34 10.53
CA LEU A 136 -18.26 -13.45 11.58
C LEU A 136 -17.16 -12.46 12.01
N SER A 137 -16.12 -12.27 11.21
CA SER A 137 -15.00 -11.41 11.60
C SER A 137 -15.42 -9.93 11.72
N ASN A 138 -14.71 -9.17 12.54
CA ASN A 138 -15.00 -7.75 12.78
C ASN A 138 -16.45 -7.55 13.29
N ASN A 139 -16.75 -8.15 14.44
CA ASN A 139 -18.02 -8.01 15.16
C ASN A 139 -17.75 -7.75 16.66
N GLN A 140 -18.77 -7.88 17.52
CA GLN A 140 -18.70 -7.65 18.96
C GLN A 140 -18.98 -8.93 19.77
N ILE A 141 -18.70 -10.09 19.18
CA ILE A 141 -19.01 -11.40 19.77
C ILE A 141 -18.03 -11.65 20.94
N SER A 142 -18.57 -12.01 22.09
CA SER A 142 -17.77 -12.30 23.30
C SER A 142 -17.79 -13.77 23.71
N LYS A 143 -18.71 -14.56 23.15
CA LYS A 143 -18.89 -15.99 23.44
C LYS A 143 -19.15 -16.78 22.17
N ILE A 144 -18.60 -17.99 22.13
CA ILE A 144 -18.90 -18.99 21.11
C ILE A 144 -20.04 -19.84 21.64
N GLU A 145 -21.22 -19.72 21.02
CA GLU A 145 -22.44 -20.42 21.41
C GLU A 145 -23.25 -20.77 20.16
N ASN A 146 -24.12 -21.77 20.23
CA ASN A 146 -25.07 -22.13 19.17
C ASN A 146 -24.41 -22.54 17.83
N LEU A 147 -23.21 -23.11 17.90
CA LEU A 147 -22.50 -23.68 16.75
C LEU A 147 -22.40 -25.21 16.82
N GLU A 148 -22.79 -25.83 17.94
CA GLU A 148 -22.49 -27.21 18.27
C GLU A 148 -23.08 -28.22 17.27
N SER A 149 -24.23 -27.88 16.69
CA SER A 149 -24.95 -28.66 15.68
C SER A 149 -24.40 -28.50 14.25
N LEU A 150 -23.52 -27.52 14.00
CA LEU A 150 -22.96 -27.22 12.68
C LEU A 150 -21.82 -28.16 12.33
N THR A 151 -22.05 -29.47 12.44
CA THR A 151 -20.99 -30.48 12.32
C THR A 151 -20.36 -30.55 10.93
N ASN A 152 -20.99 -29.99 9.89
CA ASN A 152 -20.41 -29.88 8.54
C ASN A 152 -19.51 -28.66 8.34
N LEU A 153 -19.40 -27.78 9.35
CA LEU A 153 -18.63 -26.55 9.25
C LEU A 153 -17.15 -26.88 9.05
N SER A 154 -16.59 -26.43 7.94
CA SER A 154 -15.22 -26.68 7.52
C SER A 154 -14.32 -25.45 7.65
N LYS A 155 -14.91 -24.25 7.66
CA LYS A 155 -14.23 -22.98 7.84
C LYS A 155 -15.05 -22.07 8.74
N LEU A 156 -14.41 -21.59 9.80
CA LEU A 156 -14.99 -20.61 10.74
C LEU A 156 -14.02 -19.43 10.88
N ASP A 157 -14.49 -18.24 10.55
CA ASP A 157 -13.78 -17.00 10.79
C ASP A 157 -14.52 -16.16 11.84
N ILE A 158 -13.90 -16.02 13.02
CA ILE A 158 -14.37 -15.23 14.17
C ILE A 158 -13.27 -14.28 14.65
N SER A 159 -12.36 -13.90 13.74
CA SER A 159 -11.29 -12.94 14.02
C SER A 159 -11.84 -11.54 14.31
N SER A 160 -11.07 -10.68 14.98
CA SER A 160 -11.47 -9.30 15.31
C SER A 160 -12.82 -9.24 16.06
N ASN A 161 -12.87 -9.92 17.20
CA ASN A 161 -14.03 -9.99 18.11
C ASN A 161 -13.56 -9.79 19.56
N GLN A 162 -14.42 -10.08 20.55
CA GLN A 162 -14.16 -9.90 21.98
C GLN A 162 -14.11 -11.24 22.73
N ILE A 163 -13.74 -12.33 22.04
CA ILE A 163 -13.77 -13.68 22.59
C ILE A 163 -12.57 -13.86 23.53
N SER A 164 -12.84 -14.21 24.78
CA SER A 164 -11.82 -14.49 25.80
C SER A 164 -11.73 -15.96 26.19
N LYS A 165 -12.80 -16.74 25.91
CA LYS A 165 -12.89 -18.17 26.20
C LYS A 165 -13.26 -18.93 24.93
N LEU A 166 -12.57 -20.05 24.71
CA LEU A 166 -12.84 -20.95 23.60
C LEU A 166 -13.56 -22.18 24.16
N GLU A 167 -14.86 -22.21 23.92
CA GLU A 167 -15.79 -23.27 24.36
C GLU A 167 -16.65 -23.64 23.14
N ASN A 168 -17.28 -24.82 23.15
CA ASN A 168 -18.26 -25.24 22.15
C ASN A 168 -17.73 -25.39 20.71
N LEU A 169 -16.42 -25.62 20.56
CA LEU A 169 -15.78 -25.89 19.26
C LEU A 169 -15.45 -27.37 19.06
N GLU A 170 -15.49 -28.20 20.13
CA GLU A 170 -15.04 -29.60 20.06
C GLU A 170 -15.94 -30.47 19.17
N SER A 171 -17.23 -30.13 19.03
CA SER A 171 -18.18 -30.87 18.18
C SER A 171 -17.98 -30.60 16.69
N LEU A 172 -17.26 -29.55 16.30
CA LEU A 172 -17.00 -29.15 14.91
C LEU A 172 -15.91 -30.02 14.26
N THR A 173 -16.12 -31.33 14.25
CA THR A 173 -15.10 -32.32 13.83
C THR A 173 -14.67 -32.20 12.35
N ASN A 174 -15.47 -31.52 11.51
CA ASN A 174 -15.11 -31.22 10.12
C ASN A 174 -14.31 -29.92 9.94
N LEU A 175 -14.09 -29.14 11.00
CA LEU A 175 -13.42 -27.86 10.93
C LEU A 175 -11.97 -28.04 10.46
N SER A 176 -11.67 -27.41 9.32
CA SER A 176 -10.37 -27.49 8.66
C SER A 176 -9.58 -26.19 8.72
N ARG A 177 -10.29 -25.05 8.85
CA ARG A 177 -9.71 -23.70 8.96
C ARG A 177 -10.42 -22.91 10.04
N LEU A 178 -9.66 -22.35 10.97
CA LEU A 178 -10.16 -21.55 12.08
C LEU A 178 -9.37 -20.24 12.18
N TYR A 179 -10.07 -19.11 12.19
CA TYR A 179 -9.48 -17.78 12.35
C TYR A 179 -9.99 -17.16 13.64
N LEU A 180 -9.06 -16.87 14.55
CA LEU A 180 -9.26 -16.42 15.94
C LEU A 180 -8.37 -15.21 16.27
N SER A 181 -7.65 -14.66 15.29
CA SER A 181 -6.80 -13.48 15.50
C SER A 181 -7.60 -12.29 16.03
N ASP A 182 -6.92 -11.37 16.72
CA ASP A 182 -7.51 -10.11 17.20
C ASP A 182 -8.72 -10.37 18.14
N ASN A 183 -8.50 -11.21 19.14
CA ASN A 183 -9.46 -11.52 20.20
C ASN A 183 -8.81 -11.29 21.57
N GLN A 184 -9.47 -11.69 22.65
CA GLN A 184 -9.05 -11.47 24.03
C GLN A 184 -8.59 -12.77 24.71
N ILE A 185 -8.04 -13.72 23.95
CA ILE A 185 -7.59 -15.01 24.48
C ILE A 185 -6.32 -14.79 25.33
N ALA A 186 -6.47 -14.90 26.64
CA ALA A 186 -5.40 -14.56 27.59
C ALA A 186 -4.38 -15.68 27.81
N GLU A 187 -4.81 -16.94 27.67
CA GLU A 187 -3.98 -18.10 28.00
C GLU A 187 -3.95 -19.09 26.84
N ILE A 188 -2.75 -19.51 26.44
CA ILE A 188 -2.55 -20.50 25.37
C ILE A 188 -3.25 -21.84 25.66
N ASN A 189 -3.39 -22.22 26.94
CA ASN A 189 -4.08 -23.46 27.34
C ASN A 189 -5.56 -23.49 26.89
N SER A 190 -6.17 -22.36 26.57
CA SER A 190 -7.53 -22.32 26.01
C SER A 190 -7.59 -22.94 24.60
N LEU A 191 -6.44 -23.18 23.96
CA LEU A 191 -6.33 -23.74 22.61
C LEU A 191 -6.10 -25.26 22.60
N THR A 192 -6.21 -25.98 23.73
CA THR A 192 -5.97 -27.44 23.78
C THR A 192 -6.82 -28.23 22.79
N PHE A 193 -8.06 -27.80 22.52
CA PHE A 193 -8.98 -28.43 21.58
C PHE A 193 -8.41 -28.52 20.14
N VAL A 194 -7.45 -27.67 19.74
CA VAL A 194 -6.86 -27.70 18.38
C VAL A 194 -6.09 -29.00 18.12
N SER A 195 -5.67 -29.70 19.17
CA SER A 195 -5.07 -31.04 19.10
C SER A 195 -6.11 -32.14 18.96
N GLU A 196 -7.36 -31.88 19.36
CA GLU A 196 -8.47 -32.83 19.35
C GLU A 196 -9.28 -32.76 18.04
N LEU A 197 -9.20 -31.65 17.31
CA LEU A 197 -9.87 -31.48 16.01
C LEU A 197 -9.13 -32.24 14.89
N PRO A 198 -9.71 -33.33 14.34
CA PRO A 198 -8.97 -34.26 13.47
C PRO A 198 -8.72 -33.71 12.06
N LYS A 199 -9.54 -32.77 11.58
CA LYS A 199 -9.45 -32.19 10.23
C LYS A 199 -8.81 -30.81 10.20
N LEU A 200 -8.46 -30.23 11.36
CA LEU A 200 -7.91 -28.89 11.44
C LEU A 200 -6.52 -28.84 10.78
N LYS A 201 -6.41 -28.03 9.73
CA LYS A 201 -5.18 -27.85 8.94
C LYS A 201 -4.65 -26.43 9.01
N TYR A 202 -5.49 -25.46 9.37
CA TYR A 202 -5.14 -24.05 9.37
C TYR A 202 -5.71 -23.34 10.60
N LEU A 203 -4.84 -22.60 11.30
CA LEU A 203 -5.20 -21.81 12.47
C LEU A 203 -4.54 -20.44 12.42
N GLU A 204 -5.32 -19.38 12.56
CA GLU A 204 -4.82 -18.01 12.76
C GLU A 204 -5.21 -17.48 14.13
N VAL A 205 -4.25 -17.03 14.95
CA VAL A 205 -4.45 -16.62 16.36
C VAL A 205 -3.56 -15.44 16.77
N HIS A 206 -2.98 -14.69 15.83
CA HIS A 206 -2.11 -13.55 16.17
C HIS A 206 -2.92 -12.43 16.86
N ASN A 207 -2.22 -11.47 17.49
CA ASN A 207 -2.85 -10.36 18.23
C ASN A 207 -3.83 -10.80 19.33
N ASN A 208 -3.55 -11.93 19.99
CA ASN A 208 -4.20 -12.31 21.24
C ASN A 208 -3.25 -12.10 22.42
N PRO A 209 -3.72 -11.74 23.62
CA PRO A 209 -2.85 -11.46 24.76
C PRO A 209 -1.86 -12.58 25.11
N PHE A 210 -2.22 -13.85 24.92
CA PHE A 210 -1.30 -14.97 25.19
C PHE A 210 -0.02 -14.92 24.34
N VAL A 211 -0.06 -14.34 23.13
CA VAL A 211 1.08 -14.29 22.21
C VAL A 211 2.28 -13.58 22.86
N VAL A 212 2.00 -12.49 23.57
CA VAL A 212 3.02 -11.72 24.30
C VAL A 212 3.49 -12.47 25.55
N THR A 213 2.57 -13.07 26.32
CA THR A 213 2.94 -13.79 27.55
C THR A 213 3.79 -15.02 27.27
N GLU A 214 3.56 -15.69 26.14
CA GLU A 214 4.34 -16.83 25.67
C GLU A 214 5.60 -16.43 24.89
N ASN A 215 5.83 -15.14 24.66
CA ASN A 215 6.93 -14.63 23.82
C ASN A 215 6.99 -15.31 22.44
N LEU A 216 5.84 -15.38 21.77
CA LEU A 216 5.68 -15.97 20.44
C LEU A 216 5.63 -14.88 19.37
N ILE A 217 6.22 -15.16 18.21
CA ILE A 217 6.10 -14.31 17.02
C ILE A 217 5.18 -15.02 16.02
N LEU A 218 3.96 -14.51 15.91
CA LEU A 218 2.90 -14.99 15.01
C LEU A 218 2.58 -13.88 14.00
N ASN A 219 2.75 -14.14 12.69
CA ASN A 219 2.52 -13.12 11.67
C ASN A 219 1.11 -13.24 11.07
N PHE A 220 0.61 -12.14 10.51
CA PHE A 220 -0.64 -12.14 9.75
C PHE A 220 -0.58 -13.07 8.53
N ASN A 221 -1.71 -13.71 8.17
CA ASN A 221 -1.84 -14.66 7.05
C ASN A 221 -0.91 -15.88 7.09
N GLU A 222 -0.45 -16.27 8.28
CA GLU A 222 0.31 -17.50 8.46
C GLU A 222 -0.47 -18.55 9.22
N ASN A 223 -0.17 -19.82 8.91
CA ASN A 223 -0.71 -20.94 9.65
C ASN A 223 0.06 -21.14 10.97
N HIS A 224 -0.59 -20.82 12.08
CA HIS A 224 -0.05 -20.93 13.44
C HIS A 224 -0.27 -22.31 14.08
N LEU A 225 -0.94 -23.24 13.39
CA LEU A 225 -1.35 -24.51 13.99
C LEU A 225 -0.18 -25.31 14.58
N ASP A 226 0.91 -25.47 13.82
CA ASP A 226 2.08 -26.21 14.30
C ASP A 226 2.74 -25.53 15.50
N ILE A 227 2.75 -24.20 15.52
CA ILE A 227 3.34 -23.41 16.60
C ILE A 227 2.55 -23.65 17.88
N ILE A 228 1.23 -23.46 17.83
CA ILE A 228 0.35 -23.67 18.99
C ILE A 228 0.42 -25.11 19.47
N LYS A 229 0.40 -26.11 18.58
CA LYS A 229 0.55 -27.52 18.97
C LYS A 229 1.89 -27.80 19.66
N SER A 230 2.98 -27.27 19.12
CA SER A 230 4.32 -27.42 19.72
C SER A 230 4.38 -26.79 21.12
N GLU A 231 3.85 -25.58 21.30
CA GLU A 231 3.85 -24.90 22.59
C GLU A 231 2.96 -25.57 23.64
N LEU A 232 1.78 -26.08 23.24
CA LEU A 232 0.92 -26.87 24.12
C LEU A 232 1.62 -28.16 24.57
N GLN A 233 2.27 -28.88 23.64
CA GLN A 233 3.02 -30.09 23.97
C GLN A 233 4.21 -29.81 24.89
N LYS A 234 4.95 -28.70 24.69
CA LYS A 234 6.07 -28.32 25.56
C LYS A 234 5.63 -28.20 27.01
N ARG A 235 4.39 -27.77 27.28
CA ARG A 235 3.86 -27.55 28.63
C ARG A 235 3.55 -28.83 29.40
N GLU A 236 3.42 -29.97 28.71
CA GLU A 236 3.27 -31.28 29.34
C GLU A 236 4.58 -31.73 30.02
N GLU A 237 5.72 -31.18 29.61
CA GLU A 237 7.02 -31.42 30.23
C GLU A 237 7.21 -30.64 31.54
N THR A 238 8.19 -31.06 32.34
CA THR A 238 8.57 -30.30 33.54
C THR A 238 9.18 -28.95 33.15
N GLN A 239 8.49 -27.87 33.51
CA GLN A 239 8.92 -26.49 33.25
C GLN A 239 9.98 -26.02 34.25
N ILE A 240 10.95 -25.25 33.76
CA ILE A 240 11.96 -24.51 34.53
C ILE A 240 11.96 -23.04 34.12
N GLU A 241 12.40 -22.16 35.02
CA GLU A 241 12.56 -20.74 34.71
C GLU A 241 13.90 -20.48 34.02
N VAL A 242 13.85 -19.99 32.79
CA VAL A 242 15.02 -19.71 31.94
C VAL A 242 15.07 -18.22 31.65
N GLN A 243 16.20 -17.58 31.96
CA GLN A 243 16.45 -16.21 31.53
C GLN A 243 17.01 -16.24 30.12
N LEU A 244 16.41 -15.46 29.21
CA LEU A 244 16.84 -15.43 27.82
C LEU A 244 17.88 -14.33 27.58
N PRO A 245 18.88 -14.55 26.71
CA PRO A 245 19.83 -13.53 26.30
C PRO A 245 19.12 -12.32 25.65
N VAL A 246 19.51 -11.11 26.02
CA VAL A 246 19.00 -9.90 25.38
C VAL A 246 19.76 -9.60 24.11
N LYS A 247 19.05 -9.33 23.00
CA LYS A 247 19.67 -8.89 21.76
C LYS A 247 20.06 -7.42 21.84
N VAL A 248 21.30 -7.11 21.47
CA VAL A 248 21.85 -5.75 21.45
C VAL A 248 22.30 -5.41 20.04
N MET A 249 21.73 -4.37 19.46
CA MET A 249 22.01 -3.92 18.10
C MET A 249 22.94 -2.70 18.12
N LEU A 250 24.09 -2.79 17.45
CA LEU A 250 25.01 -1.66 17.26
C LEU A 250 24.74 -1.01 15.90
N LEU A 251 24.34 0.26 15.92
CA LEU A 251 23.91 1.02 14.75
C LEU A 251 24.81 2.24 14.54
N GLY A 252 24.96 2.67 13.29
CA GLY A 252 25.72 3.85 12.93
C GLY A 252 26.60 3.67 11.70
N ASN A 253 27.06 4.79 11.17
CA ASN A 253 27.87 4.84 9.94
C ASN A 253 29.17 4.04 10.05
N HIS A 254 29.82 3.82 8.91
CA HIS A 254 31.18 3.29 8.86
C HIS A 254 32.12 4.13 9.77
N ALA A 255 33.05 3.46 10.47
CA ALA A 255 34.02 4.08 11.38
C ALA A 255 33.43 4.97 12.51
N SER A 256 32.14 4.85 12.83
CA SER A 256 31.49 5.59 13.93
C SER A 256 31.93 5.14 15.34
N GLY A 257 32.71 4.06 15.46
CA GLY A 257 33.24 3.57 16.74
C GLY A 257 32.52 2.34 17.33
N LYS A 258 31.59 1.71 16.60
CA LYS A 258 30.84 0.51 17.02
C LYS A 258 31.73 -0.60 17.60
N SER A 259 32.68 -1.09 16.81
CA SER A 259 33.52 -2.24 17.18
C SER A 259 34.48 -1.91 18.34
N THR A 260 34.96 -0.66 18.41
CA THR A 260 35.74 -0.16 19.55
C THR A 260 34.87 -0.11 20.81
N LEU A 261 33.62 0.32 20.69
CA LEU A 261 32.68 0.38 21.82
C LEU A 261 32.33 -1.03 22.32
N LEU A 262 32.08 -1.97 21.40
CA LEU A 262 31.85 -3.37 21.72
C LEU A 262 33.02 -3.97 22.49
N THR A 263 34.25 -3.74 22.01
CA THR A 263 35.48 -4.18 22.69
C THR A 263 35.57 -3.60 24.10
N TYR A 264 35.24 -2.32 24.29
CA TYR A 264 35.20 -1.67 25.60
C TYR A 264 34.14 -2.30 26.52
N LEU A 265 32.92 -2.56 26.03
CA LEU A 265 31.86 -3.20 26.82
C LEU A 265 32.25 -4.61 27.30
N GLN A 266 33.09 -5.31 26.53
CA GLN A 266 33.54 -6.68 26.84
C GLN A 266 34.78 -6.74 27.74
N THR A 267 35.73 -5.83 27.55
CA THR A 267 37.06 -5.90 28.21
C THR A 267 37.30 -4.78 29.21
N LYS A 268 36.49 -3.71 29.17
CA LYS A 268 36.76 -2.41 29.82
C LYS A 268 38.08 -1.74 29.40
N GLN A 269 38.71 -2.22 28.33
CA GLN A 269 39.94 -1.63 27.80
C GLN A 269 39.60 -0.64 26.67
N ARG A 270 40.35 0.46 26.62
CA ARG A 270 40.34 1.42 25.50
C ARG A 270 41.38 1.00 24.48
N SER A 271 41.13 1.32 23.22
CA SER A 271 42.06 1.03 22.13
C SER A 271 42.83 2.29 21.76
N LYS A 272 44.08 2.11 21.29
CA LYS A 272 44.77 3.18 20.57
C LYS A 272 44.06 3.37 19.24
N VAL A 273 43.48 4.55 19.04
CA VAL A 273 42.76 4.86 17.82
C VAL A 273 43.74 5.53 16.86
N ASP A 274 44.12 4.82 15.81
CA ASP A 274 44.92 5.36 14.72
C ASP A 274 43.97 6.11 13.75
N PRO A 275 44.12 7.45 13.58
CA PRO A 275 43.28 8.22 12.66
C PRO A 275 43.42 7.78 11.19
N ASP A 276 44.57 7.17 10.83
CA ASP A 276 44.92 6.84 9.45
C ASP A 276 44.68 5.36 9.10
N LYS A 277 44.37 4.51 10.09
CA LYS A 277 44.00 3.10 9.90
C LYS A 277 42.52 2.86 10.20
N ASN A 278 41.69 2.98 9.18
CA ASN A 278 40.30 2.53 9.20
C ASN A 278 40.21 1.03 8.86
N SER A 279 40.68 0.13 9.73
CA SER A 279 40.36 -1.30 9.58
C SER A 279 38.93 -1.56 10.06
N SER A 280 38.03 -1.94 9.16
CA SER A 280 36.61 -2.11 9.47
C SER A 280 36.19 -3.57 9.60
N THR A 281 35.20 -3.83 10.45
CA THR A 281 34.37 -5.03 10.36
C THR A 281 33.63 -5.00 9.02
N HIS A 282 33.95 -5.93 8.12
CA HIS A 282 33.48 -5.89 6.73
C HIS A 282 32.08 -6.45 6.52
N VAL A 283 31.59 -7.29 7.44
CA VAL A 283 30.39 -8.11 7.19
C VAL A 283 29.42 -8.08 8.38
N LEU A 284 29.44 -9.05 9.28
CA LEU A 284 28.58 -9.09 10.47
C LEU A 284 29.39 -9.72 11.58
N SER A 285 29.42 -9.09 12.75
CA SER A 285 30.01 -9.70 13.94
C SER A 285 28.92 -9.95 14.97
N VAL A 286 28.72 -11.21 15.33
CA VAL A 286 27.87 -11.62 16.45
C VAL A 286 28.78 -12.03 17.59
N VAL A 287 28.70 -11.33 18.72
CA VAL A 287 29.57 -11.59 19.87
C VAL A 287 28.78 -11.72 21.15
N HIS A 288 29.11 -12.72 21.96
CA HIS A 288 28.46 -12.97 23.24
C HIS A 288 29.10 -12.18 24.37
N SER A 289 28.27 -11.74 25.31
CA SER A 289 28.78 -11.13 26.54
C SER A 289 29.50 -12.17 27.40
N LYS A 290 30.65 -11.78 27.98
CA LYS A 290 31.35 -12.59 29.01
C LYS A 290 30.57 -12.76 30.31
N LYS A 291 29.54 -11.94 30.54
CA LYS A 291 28.64 -12.09 31.69
C LYS A 291 27.62 -13.16 31.35
N GLU A 292 27.45 -14.13 32.24
CA GLU A 292 26.50 -15.22 32.08
C GLU A 292 25.24 -14.99 32.92
N ILE A 293 24.14 -15.59 32.48
CA ILE A 293 22.90 -15.79 33.24
C ILE A 293 22.76 -17.27 33.59
N ASN A 294 21.58 -17.70 34.07
CA ASN A 294 21.38 -19.10 34.43
C ASN A 294 21.70 -20.04 33.23
N TYR A 295 22.11 -21.27 33.57
CA TYR A 295 22.49 -22.30 32.58
C TYR A 295 23.69 -21.96 31.68
N LYS A 296 24.53 -20.99 32.07
CA LYS A 296 25.70 -20.52 31.31
C LYS A 296 25.35 -19.90 29.96
N LEU A 297 24.14 -19.36 29.84
CA LEU A 297 23.75 -18.58 28.67
C LEU A 297 24.39 -17.18 28.76
N PRO A 298 24.72 -16.53 27.64
CA PRO A 298 25.22 -15.16 27.67
C PRO A 298 24.10 -14.19 28.09
N LYS A 299 24.46 -13.16 28.86
CA LYS A 299 23.50 -12.13 29.26
C LYS A 299 23.02 -11.28 28.09
N ALA A 300 23.90 -11.03 27.12
CA ALA A 300 23.59 -10.26 25.92
C ALA A 300 24.31 -10.82 24.69
N ILE A 301 23.65 -10.73 23.54
CA ILE A 301 24.19 -11.07 22.23
C ILE A 301 24.29 -9.78 21.43
N PHE A 302 25.51 -9.40 21.05
CA PHE A 302 25.80 -8.16 20.34
C PHE A 302 25.85 -8.41 18.84
N TYR A 303 25.15 -7.59 18.07
CA TYR A 303 25.16 -7.59 16.61
C TYR A 303 25.81 -6.29 16.12
N ASP A 304 27.02 -6.41 15.57
CA ASP A 304 27.74 -5.32 14.91
C ASP A 304 27.63 -5.49 13.39
N PHE A 305 26.80 -4.66 12.77
CA PHE A 305 26.68 -4.62 11.32
C PHE A 305 27.89 -3.84 10.77
N GLY A 306 28.78 -4.57 10.11
CA GLY A 306 29.87 -3.97 9.34
C GLY A 306 29.27 -3.00 8.34
N GLY A 307 29.73 -1.74 8.34
CA GLY A 307 29.13 -0.61 7.63
C GLY A 307 29.26 -0.67 6.11
N GLN A 308 28.96 -1.81 5.52
CA GLN A 308 28.88 -2.00 4.09
C GLN A 308 27.48 -2.40 3.67
N ASP A 309 27.07 -1.70 2.64
CA ASP A 309 25.75 -1.64 2.08
C ASP A 309 25.43 -2.87 1.19
N TYR A 310 26.16 -3.97 1.31
CA TYR A 310 26.07 -5.09 0.35
C TYR A 310 25.07 -6.17 0.76
N TYR A 311 24.78 -6.32 2.06
CA TYR A 311 24.07 -7.48 2.62
C TYR A 311 22.68 -7.19 3.18
N HIS A 312 22.08 -6.07 2.78
CA HIS A 312 20.84 -5.57 3.41
C HIS A 312 19.68 -6.55 3.44
N GLY A 313 19.57 -7.44 2.45
CA GLY A 313 18.63 -8.56 2.49
C GLY A 313 18.80 -9.41 3.74
N ILE A 314 19.97 -10.02 3.88
CA ILE A 314 20.32 -10.87 5.03
C ILE A 314 20.26 -10.08 6.35
N TYR A 315 20.72 -8.82 6.37
CA TYR A 315 20.66 -7.99 7.58
C TYR A 315 19.23 -7.73 8.06
N ARG A 316 18.25 -7.65 7.16
CA ARG A 316 16.84 -7.46 7.48
C ARG A 316 16.29 -8.53 8.41
N ALA A 317 16.79 -9.76 8.31
CA ALA A 317 16.41 -10.86 9.20
C ALA A 317 16.71 -10.55 10.68
N PHE A 318 17.76 -9.75 10.94
CA PHE A 318 18.22 -9.43 12.29
C PHE A 318 17.54 -8.20 12.91
N PHE A 319 16.93 -7.34 12.09
CA PHE A 319 16.09 -6.24 12.57
C PHE A 319 14.75 -6.78 13.07
N THR A 320 14.71 -7.16 14.35
CA THR A 320 13.52 -7.66 15.05
C THR A 320 13.30 -6.83 16.31
N GLN A 321 12.15 -7.03 16.95
CA GLN A 321 11.80 -6.39 18.22
C GLN A 321 12.50 -7.08 19.41
N GLU A 322 12.27 -6.56 20.62
CA GLU A 322 12.87 -7.00 21.89
C GLU A 322 14.38 -6.73 21.97
N THR A 323 14.80 -5.60 21.42
CA THR A 323 16.21 -5.24 21.29
C THR A 323 16.60 -4.07 22.18
N VAL A 324 17.86 -4.05 22.61
CA VAL A 324 18.51 -2.83 23.11
C VAL A 324 19.34 -2.23 22.00
N ASN A 325 18.98 -1.03 21.55
CA ASN A 325 19.64 -0.38 20.42
C ASN A 325 20.69 0.62 20.91
N ILE A 326 21.89 0.54 20.34
CA ILE A 326 22.96 1.51 20.59
C ILE A 326 23.30 2.19 19.27
N LEU A 327 23.05 3.50 19.18
CA LEU A 327 23.36 4.30 18.01
C LEU A 327 24.65 5.09 18.24
N THR A 328 25.75 4.66 17.62
CA THR A 328 27.01 5.40 17.62
C THR A 328 27.08 6.32 16.41
N TRP A 329 27.47 7.57 16.61
CA TRP A 329 27.56 8.53 15.53
C TRP A 329 28.67 9.57 15.76
N HIS A 330 29.10 10.20 14.68
CA HIS A 330 30.15 11.21 14.69
C HIS A 330 29.73 12.42 13.83
N PRO A 331 29.93 13.68 14.30
CA PRO A 331 29.47 14.87 13.57
C PRO A 331 29.97 14.96 12.12
N LYS A 332 31.25 14.63 11.85
CA LYS A 332 31.82 14.69 10.48
C LYS A 332 31.18 13.70 9.50
N THR A 333 30.51 12.65 9.98
CA THR A 333 29.86 11.65 9.13
C THR A 333 28.34 11.69 9.24
N ASN A 334 27.77 12.67 9.95
CA ASN A 334 26.33 12.81 10.17
C ASN A 334 25.61 13.50 8.99
N GLU A 335 25.79 12.97 7.78
CA GLU A 335 25.25 13.52 6.54
C GLU A 335 24.82 12.37 5.61
N ASN A 336 23.83 12.61 4.73
CA ASN A 336 23.49 11.66 3.68
C ASN A 336 24.43 11.88 2.50
N LYS A 337 25.51 11.12 2.44
CA LYS A 337 26.55 11.33 1.43
C LYS A 337 27.15 10.02 0.96
N LEU A 338 27.29 9.90 -0.36
CA LEU A 338 28.12 8.88 -0.96
C LEU A 338 29.59 9.25 -0.80
N LEU A 339 30.36 8.40 -0.12
CA LEU A 339 31.80 8.58 0.04
C LEU A 339 32.55 7.96 -1.14
N GLU A 340 33.70 8.56 -1.48
CA GLU A 340 34.66 7.91 -2.36
C GLU A 340 35.17 6.61 -1.74
N LYS A 341 35.60 5.72 -2.63
CA LYS A 341 36.19 4.40 -2.40
C LYS A 341 36.88 4.27 -1.02
N ASP A 342 36.39 3.36 -0.19
CA ASP A 342 36.99 3.00 1.09
C ASP A 342 38.40 2.40 0.91
N THR A 343 39.07 2.02 2.00
CA THR A 343 40.39 1.36 1.96
C THR A 343 40.42 0.09 1.10
N ASN A 344 39.27 -0.51 0.83
CA ASN A 344 39.09 -1.69 -0.02
C ASN A 344 38.53 -1.35 -1.42
N LYS A 345 38.49 -0.07 -1.76
CA LYS A 345 38.03 0.49 -3.05
C LYS A 345 36.52 0.41 -3.30
N PHE A 346 35.70 0.28 -2.26
CA PHE A 346 34.24 0.23 -2.34
C PHE A 346 33.60 1.58 -1.98
N ALA A 347 32.62 2.02 -2.76
CA ALA A 347 31.88 3.24 -2.45
C ALA A 347 30.90 2.98 -1.28
N THR A 348 31.17 3.63 -0.14
CA THR A 348 30.35 3.55 1.09
C THR A 348 29.44 4.76 1.21
N ARG A 349 28.45 4.70 2.11
CA ARG A 349 27.52 5.81 2.37
C ARG A 349 27.56 6.21 3.84
N ASN A 350 27.49 7.51 4.05
CA ASN A 350 27.15 8.12 5.33
C ASN A 350 25.65 8.39 5.36
N TYR A 351 25.09 8.28 6.57
CA TYR A 351 23.70 8.54 6.86
C TYR A 351 23.58 9.55 8.00
N LYS A 352 22.60 10.45 7.94
CA LYS A 352 22.19 11.26 9.10
C LYS A 352 21.76 10.31 10.24
N ARG A 353 22.00 10.67 11.51
CA ARG A 353 21.58 9.87 12.69
C ARG A 353 20.08 9.56 12.70
N GLY A 354 19.25 10.47 12.18
CA GLY A 354 17.80 10.26 12.01
C GLY A 354 17.43 9.12 11.06
N TYR A 355 18.29 8.79 10.09
CA TYR A 355 18.10 7.62 9.21
C TYR A 355 18.12 6.32 10.01
N TRP A 356 19.09 6.16 10.92
CA TRP A 356 19.22 4.95 11.73
C TRP A 356 18.02 4.75 12.68
N LEU A 357 17.51 5.85 13.23
CA LEU A 357 16.27 5.85 14.01
C LEU A 357 15.07 5.44 13.15
N ALA A 358 14.97 5.99 11.93
CA ALA A 358 13.91 5.65 11.00
C ALA A 358 14.00 4.20 10.48
N GLN A 359 15.20 3.64 10.33
CA GLN A 359 15.42 2.22 9.98
C GLN A 359 14.83 1.28 11.05
N LEU A 360 15.01 1.61 12.34
CA LEU A 360 14.41 0.86 13.44
C LEU A 360 12.88 0.94 13.39
N ARG A 361 12.35 2.16 13.20
CA ARG A 361 10.91 2.38 13.08
C ARG A 361 10.32 1.61 11.89
N TYR A 362 10.98 1.66 10.74
CA TYR A 362 10.58 0.95 9.53
C TYR A 362 10.55 -0.57 9.74
N ALA A 363 11.58 -1.16 10.38
CA ALA A 363 11.60 -2.59 10.65
C ALA A 363 10.46 -3.03 11.58
N PHE A 364 10.09 -2.18 12.54
CA PHE A 364 8.93 -2.37 13.40
C PHE A 364 7.61 -2.26 12.63
N ASP A 365 7.39 -1.16 11.92
CA ASP A 365 6.14 -0.89 11.19
C ASP A 365 5.89 -1.93 10.08
N LYS A 366 6.95 -2.51 9.51
CA LYS A 366 6.81 -3.62 8.54
C LYS A 366 6.25 -4.90 9.18
N LYS A 367 6.68 -5.22 10.40
CA LYS A 367 6.30 -6.48 11.08
C LYS A 367 5.10 -6.32 12.00
N LYS A 368 4.60 -5.08 12.15
CA LYS A 368 3.48 -4.74 13.02
C LYS A 368 2.20 -5.36 12.47
N THR A 369 1.51 -6.11 13.34
CA THR A 369 0.26 -6.83 13.03
C THR A 369 -0.99 -6.14 13.57
N ASP A 370 -0.86 -5.23 14.54
CA ASP A 370 -1.95 -4.43 15.12
C ASP A 370 -1.67 -2.96 14.84
N GLU A 371 -2.60 -2.22 14.23
CA GLU A 371 -2.48 -0.78 13.93
C GLU A 371 -2.14 0.09 15.16
N ASN A 372 -2.45 -0.36 16.38
CA ASN A 372 -2.19 0.37 17.61
C ASN A 372 -0.82 0.08 18.23
N ALA A 373 -0.12 -0.98 17.80
CA ALA A 373 1.17 -1.33 18.38
C ALA A 373 2.19 -0.19 18.26
N VAL A 374 2.94 0.07 19.33
CA VAL A 374 3.92 1.16 19.37
C VAL A 374 5.33 0.56 19.42
N TYR A 375 6.29 1.24 18.80
CA TYR A 375 7.69 0.89 18.92
C TYR A 375 8.12 1.11 20.38
N GLU A 376 8.71 0.12 21.05
CA GLU A 376 9.06 0.24 22.48
C GLU A 376 10.55 0.08 22.78
N ASP A 377 11.33 -0.42 21.83
CA ASP A 377 12.71 -0.81 22.07
C ASP A 377 13.58 0.39 22.52
N PRO A 378 14.36 0.26 23.61
CA PRO A 378 15.16 1.36 24.15
C PRO A 378 16.35 1.69 23.25
N ILE A 379 16.67 2.99 23.16
CA ILE A 379 17.76 3.52 22.34
C ILE A 379 18.76 4.28 23.21
N LEU A 380 20.04 3.90 23.14
CA LEU A 380 21.15 4.62 23.77
C LEU A 380 21.96 5.31 22.67
N MET A 381 22.00 6.64 22.67
CA MET A 381 22.73 7.40 21.65
C MET A 381 24.13 7.76 22.14
N ILE A 382 25.13 7.57 21.29
CA ILE A 382 26.53 7.77 21.65
C ILE A 382 27.20 8.61 20.57
N GLN A 383 27.47 9.87 20.89
CA GLN A 383 28.40 10.71 20.14
C GLN A 383 29.82 10.27 20.47
N THR A 384 30.54 9.76 19.46
CA THR A 384 31.93 9.30 19.62
C THR A 384 32.93 10.41 19.28
N ARG A 385 34.23 10.14 19.53
CA ARG A 385 35.35 11.06 19.32
C ARG A 385 35.26 12.37 20.12
N ALA A 386 34.91 12.27 21.41
CA ALA A 386 34.98 13.41 22.33
C ALA A 386 36.39 14.03 22.46
N ASP A 387 37.43 13.34 21.96
CA ASP A 387 38.80 13.83 21.82
C ASP A 387 39.00 14.77 20.62
N GLU A 388 38.18 14.67 19.58
CA GLU A 388 38.22 15.54 18.40
C GLU A 388 37.23 16.71 18.50
N ASN A 389 36.03 16.45 19.04
CA ASN A 389 34.99 17.45 19.24
C ASN A 389 34.62 17.51 20.73
N THR A 390 34.71 18.69 21.33
CA THR A 390 34.39 18.87 22.76
C THR A 390 32.91 19.16 23.01
N THR A 391 32.14 19.50 21.98
CA THR A 391 30.73 19.88 22.07
C THR A 391 29.83 18.65 21.97
N LYS A 392 28.95 18.48 22.97
CA LYS A 392 27.87 17.48 22.93
C LYS A 392 26.69 18.03 22.12
N GLU A 393 26.22 17.27 21.15
CA GLU A 393 25.11 17.60 20.26
C GLU A 393 23.91 16.68 20.51
N ASN A 394 22.94 17.14 21.30
CA ASN A 394 21.76 16.34 21.66
C ASN A 394 20.76 16.18 20.50
N TRP A 395 19.91 15.17 20.55
CA TRP A 395 18.76 15.02 19.67
C TRP A 395 17.69 16.07 19.99
N GLN A 396 17.19 16.77 18.96
CA GLN A 396 16.25 17.90 19.12
C GLN A 396 14.87 17.63 18.51
N GLU A 397 14.71 16.54 17.77
CA GLU A 397 13.43 16.22 17.12
C GLU A 397 12.54 15.39 18.04
N ALA A 398 11.21 15.56 17.93
CA ALA A 398 10.26 14.73 18.67
C ALA A 398 10.26 13.26 18.21
N PHE A 399 10.76 12.98 17.00
CA PHE A 399 10.77 11.64 16.40
C PHE A 399 11.55 10.64 17.27
N LEU A 400 10.86 9.58 17.72
CA LEU A 400 11.34 8.56 18.65
C LEU A 400 11.96 9.07 19.97
N ASN A 401 11.77 10.34 20.32
CA ASN A 401 12.44 10.94 21.48
C ASN A 401 12.12 10.22 22.80
N HIS A 402 10.90 9.71 22.94
CA HIS A 402 10.44 8.96 24.12
C HIS A 402 11.11 7.59 24.31
N HIS A 403 11.81 7.08 23.30
CA HIS A 403 12.52 5.79 23.36
C HIS A 403 14.03 5.97 23.60
N ILE A 404 14.54 7.20 23.49
CA ILE A 404 15.92 7.52 23.81
C ILE A 404 16.06 7.48 25.33
N VAL A 405 16.74 6.45 25.84
CA VAL A 405 17.00 6.26 27.26
C VAL A 405 17.93 7.35 27.77
N ASP A 406 19.03 7.60 27.04
CA ASP A 406 19.99 8.66 27.33
C ASP A 406 20.93 8.90 26.13
N GLU A 407 21.62 10.03 26.18
CA GLU A 407 22.61 10.47 25.19
C GLU A 407 23.99 10.66 25.84
N PHE A 408 25.01 10.02 25.28
CA PHE A 408 26.38 10.04 25.81
C PHE A 408 27.34 10.70 24.85
N HIS A 409 28.35 11.38 25.39
CA HIS A 409 29.45 11.95 24.61
C HIS A 409 30.77 11.41 25.14
N VAL A 410 31.41 10.54 24.37
CA VAL A 410 32.55 9.74 24.84
C VAL A 410 33.66 9.64 23.79
N SER A 411 34.87 9.42 24.26
CA SER A 411 36.02 8.98 23.47
C SER A 411 36.50 7.63 23.98
N LEU A 412 36.76 6.72 23.05
CA LEU A 412 37.32 5.40 23.31
C LEU A 412 38.84 5.36 23.06
N ASN A 413 39.44 6.51 22.74
CA ASN A 413 40.87 6.65 22.52
C ASN A 413 41.62 6.54 23.85
N ILE A 414 42.54 5.57 23.96
CA ILE A 414 43.34 5.37 25.17
C ILE A 414 44.25 6.56 25.49
N ASP A 415 44.67 7.31 24.46
CA ASP A 415 45.54 8.47 24.61
C ASP A 415 44.79 9.69 25.16
N PHE A 416 43.45 9.69 25.10
CA PHE A 416 42.60 10.74 25.64
C PHE A 416 42.32 10.55 27.14
N LYS A 417 43.19 11.13 27.96
CA LYS A 417 43.06 11.13 29.43
C LYS A 417 42.22 12.30 29.91
N ASN A 418 40.93 12.08 30.12
CA ASN A 418 40.00 13.10 30.58
C ASN A 418 39.03 12.52 31.64
N PRO A 419 39.03 13.03 32.89
CA PRO A 419 38.15 12.53 33.95
C PRO A 419 36.65 12.61 33.62
N LYS A 420 36.22 13.61 32.84
CA LYS A 420 34.82 13.72 32.39
C LYS A 420 34.45 12.60 31.42
N ASN A 421 35.38 12.23 30.53
CA ASN A 421 35.20 11.09 29.64
C ASN A 421 35.14 9.78 30.41
N ASP A 422 36.02 9.60 31.41
CA ASP A 422 36.02 8.41 32.27
C ASP A 422 34.69 8.26 33.02
N ALA A 423 34.18 9.37 33.59
CA ALA A 423 32.87 9.40 34.24
C ALA A 423 31.73 9.11 33.25
N SER A 424 31.76 9.70 32.06
CA SER A 424 30.73 9.48 31.03
C SER A 424 30.71 8.03 30.54
N LEU A 425 31.87 7.40 30.36
CA LEU A 425 31.98 5.98 29.98
C LEU A 425 31.51 5.04 31.09
N ALA A 426 31.80 5.37 32.36
CA ALA A 426 31.31 4.61 33.50
C ALA A 426 29.78 4.71 33.60
N TYR A 427 29.23 5.92 33.45
CA TYR A 427 27.79 6.17 33.43
C TYR A 427 27.09 5.43 32.29
N PHE A 428 27.62 5.53 31.06
CA PHE A 428 27.14 4.76 29.92
C PHE A 428 27.10 3.26 30.20
N THR A 429 28.19 2.71 30.75
CA THR A 429 28.28 1.27 31.02
C THR A 429 27.23 0.84 32.04
N ALA A 430 26.99 1.65 33.08
CA ALA A 430 25.97 1.39 34.09
C ALA A 430 24.56 1.43 33.49
N ALA A 431 24.23 2.52 32.76
CA ALA A 431 22.94 2.70 32.10
C ALA A 431 22.65 1.58 31.11
N PHE A 432 23.63 1.19 30.29
CA PHE A 432 23.50 0.06 29.35
C PHE A 432 23.13 -1.25 30.06
N TRP A 433 23.88 -1.64 31.10
CA TRP A 433 23.62 -2.89 31.81
C TRP A 433 22.32 -2.87 32.62
N GLU A 434 21.87 -1.70 33.06
CA GLU A 434 20.55 -1.52 33.67
C GLU A 434 19.43 -1.73 32.64
N THR A 435 19.55 -1.13 31.46
CA THR A 435 18.60 -1.31 30.35
C THR A 435 18.52 -2.78 29.92
N VAL A 436 19.65 -3.46 29.77
CA VAL A 436 19.69 -4.91 29.49
C VAL A 436 18.99 -5.70 30.60
N LYS A 437 19.20 -5.36 31.88
CA LYS A 437 18.54 -6.03 32.99
C LYS A 437 17.01 -5.84 32.95
N LYS A 438 16.53 -4.63 32.63
CA LYS A 438 15.09 -4.33 32.50
C LYS A 438 14.43 -5.08 31.34
N ARG A 439 15.20 -5.37 30.27
CA ARG A 439 14.74 -6.12 29.09
C ARG A 439 14.93 -7.63 29.17
N THR A 440 15.62 -8.14 30.21
CA THR A 440 15.80 -9.58 30.38
C THR A 440 14.47 -10.21 30.75
N SER A 441 13.93 -11.09 29.89
CA SER A 441 12.73 -11.87 30.16
C SER A 441 13.07 -13.19 30.87
N THR A 442 12.12 -13.69 31.65
CA THR A 442 12.18 -15.02 32.27
C THR A 442 10.99 -15.82 31.77
N ASN A 443 11.29 -16.93 31.09
CA ASN A 443 10.28 -17.78 30.45
C ASN A 443 10.22 -19.12 31.16
N LYS A 444 9.05 -19.77 31.12
CA LYS A 444 8.89 -21.16 31.53
C LYS A 444 9.16 -22.04 30.32
N GLU A 445 10.23 -22.82 30.39
CA GLU A 445 10.68 -23.67 29.30
C GLU A 445 10.99 -25.09 29.79
N PRO A 446 10.98 -26.12 28.92
CA PRO A 446 11.41 -27.47 29.27
C PRO A 446 12.89 -27.53 29.69
N LYS A 447 13.24 -28.53 30.51
CA LYS A 447 14.62 -28.73 31.01
C LYS A 447 15.69 -28.84 29.93
N TRP A 448 15.35 -29.36 28.75
CA TRP A 448 16.29 -29.53 27.64
C TRP A 448 16.56 -28.22 26.90
N TYR A 449 15.68 -27.22 27.03
CA TYR A 449 15.71 -26.00 26.22
C TYR A 449 17.00 -25.18 26.38
N PRO A 450 17.51 -24.91 27.60
CA PRO A 450 18.74 -24.14 27.76
C PRO A 450 19.97 -24.83 27.14
N GLU A 451 20.03 -26.17 27.17
CA GLU A 451 21.12 -26.91 26.54
C GLU A 451 21.05 -26.79 25.01
N PHE A 452 19.84 -26.87 24.44
CA PHE A 452 19.61 -26.71 23.01
C PHE A 452 19.96 -25.28 22.54
N LEU A 453 19.53 -24.27 23.28
CA LEU A 453 19.86 -22.87 22.99
C LEU A 453 21.37 -22.63 23.06
N ARG A 454 22.05 -23.20 24.06
CA ARG A 454 23.51 -23.12 24.17
C ARG A 454 24.23 -23.80 23.00
N TYR A 455 23.71 -24.92 22.50
CA TYR A 455 24.22 -25.56 21.29
C TYR A 455 24.12 -24.62 20.09
N ILE A 456 22.94 -24.03 19.85
CA ILE A 456 22.73 -23.08 18.74
C ILE A 456 23.68 -21.90 18.84
N LEU A 457 23.79 -21.29 20.02
CA LEU A 457 24.62 -20.10 20.23
C LEU A 457 26.11 -20.39 20.04
N ASN A 458 26.60 -21.56 20.48
CA ASN A 458 28.02 -21.88 20.42
C ASN A 458 28.44 -22.58 19.11
N GLU A 459 27.57 -22.63 18.10
CA GLU A 459 27.91 -23.23 16.82
C GLU A 459 28.89 -22.35 16.02
N GLU A 460 29.91 -22.98 15.44
CA GLU A 460 31.00 -22.30 14.72
C GLU A 460 30.96 -22.55 13.20
N SER A 461 30.12 -23.49 12.74
CA SER A 461 29.98 -23.81 11.31
C SER A 461 29.60 -22.60 10.45
N GLU A 462 30.40 -22.36 9.40
CA GLU A 462 30.12 -21.39 8.33
C GLU A 462 29.05 -21.88 7.33
N THR A 463 28.71 -23.18 7.37
CA THR A 463 27.76 -23.82 6.44
C THR A 463 26.43 -24.17 7.11
N ALA A 464 25.41 -24.36 6.28
CA ALA A 464 24.10 -24.81 6.71
C ALA A 464 24.21 -26.20 7.37
N ILE A 465 23.53 -26.39 8.49
CA ILE A 465 23.49 -27.65 9.23
C ILE A 465 22.16 -28.34 8.93
N SER A 466 22.22 -29.65 8.69
CA SER A 466 21.02 -30.45 8.42
C SER A 466 20.12 -30.53 9.64
N LEU A 467 18.80 -30.57 9.42
CA LEU A 467 17.84 -30.77 10.51
C LEU A 467 18.11 -32.07 11.27
N SER A 468 18.57 -33.14 10.60
CA SER A 468 18.96 -34.41 11.25
C SER A 468 20.14 -34.28 12.20
N ASP A 469 21.05 -33.34 11.97
CA ASP A 469 22.18 -33.11 12.89
C ASP A 469 21.73 -32.24 14.07
N ILE A 470 20.92 -31.22 13.83
CA ILE A 470 20.33 -30.37 14.87
C ILE A 470 19.45 -31.20 15.81
N GLU A 471 18.69 -32.15 15.25
CA GLU A 471 17.79 -33.05 15.98
C GLU A 471 18.51 -33.89 17.04
N LYS A 472 19.81 -34.19 16.87
CA LYS A 472 20.65 -34.89 17.87
C LYS A 472 20.84 -34.09 19.16
N HIS A 473 20.75 -32.77 19.06
CA HIS A 473 20.87 -31.84 20.20
C HIS A 473 19.50 -31.42 20.76
N TYR A 474 18.41 -31.74 20.06
CA TYR A 474 17.04 -31.50 20.48
C TYR A 474 16.51 -32.67 21.31
N LYS A 475 16.83 -32.70 22.60
CA LYS A 475 16.56 -33.82 23.53
C LYS A 475 15.12 -33.89 24.05
N TRP A 476 14.14 -33.76 23.17
CA TRP A 476 12.74 -34.01 23.51
C TRP A 476 12.41 -35.48 23.24
N GLU A 477 12.30 -36.29 24.31
CA GLU A 477 12.26 -37.76 24.24
C GLU A 477 10.83 -38.35 24.29
N ASN A 478 9.85 -37.64 24.87
CA ASN A 478 8.49 -38.14 25.09
C ASN A 478 7.52 -37.92 23.92
N ILE A 479 8.01 -37.80 22.68
CA ILE A 479 7.19 -37.49 21.50
C ILE A 479 7.60 -38.37 20.31
N THR A 480 6.70 -38.52 19.33
CA THR A 480 7.01 -39.27 18.11
C THR A 480 8.11 -38.58 17.29
N ASP A 481 8.88 -39.31 16.49
CA ASP A 481 9.92 -38.71 15.61
C ASP A 481 9.33 -37.67 14.65
N ALA A 482 8.09 -37.90 14.18
CA ALA A 482 7.38 -36.97 13.31
C ALA A 482 7.04 -35.66 14.04
N ASP A 483 6.51 -35.75 15.27
CA ASP A 483 6.22 -34.58 16.10
C ASP A 483 7.51 -33.86 16.49
N LYS A 484 8.56 -34.60 16.82
CA LYS A 484 9.88 -34.05 17.15
C LYS A 484 10.44 -33.20 16.03
N ARG A 485 10.42 -33.73 14.80
CA ARG A 485 10.86 -32.99 13.62
C ARG A 485 9.98 -31.78 13.34
N ARG A 486 8.65 -31.89 13.44
CA ARG A 486 7.73 -30.75 13.29
C ARG A 486 8.03 -29.65 14.31
N ASN A 487 8.14 -30.02 15.58
CA ASN A 487 8.37 -29.10 16.68
C ASN A 487 9.76 -28.45 16.58
N LEU A 488 10.79 -29.19 16.12
CA LEU A 488 12.10 -28.62 15.82
C LEU A 488 12.01 -27.54 14.72
N LYS A 489 11.26 -27.78 13.64
CA LYS A 489 11.04 -26.76 12.58
C LYS A 489 10.38 -25.51 13.13
N VAL A 490 9.38 -25.67 14.00
CA VAL A 490 8.72 -24.55 14.70
C VAL A 490 9.71 -23.78 15.56
N GLU A 491 10.55 -24.48 16.34
CA GLU A 491 11.53 -23.86 17.21
C GLU A 491 12.55 -23.03 16.41
N LEU A 492 13.12 -23.63 15.36
CA LEU A 492 14.05 -22.93 14.46
C LEU A 492 13.39 -21.73 13.79
N GLN A 493 12.10 -21.81 13.44
CA GLN A 493 11.35 -20.69 12.88
C GLN A 493 11.19 -19.55 13.90
N GLN A 494 10.86 -19.85 15.16
CA GLN A 494 10.77 -18.83 16.21
C GLN A 494 12.13 -18.15 16.49
N LEU A 495 13.21 -18.94 16.59
CA LEU A 495 14.57 -18.42 16.75
C LEU A 495 15.02 -17.57 15.55
N SER A 496 14.68 -17.98 14.33
CA SER A 496 14.90 -17.21 13.10
C SER A 496 14.15 -15.88 13.13
N ARG A 497 12.89 -15.87 13.57
CA ARG A 497 12.06 -14.65 13.70
C ARG A 497 12.59 -13.68 14.77
N LYS A 498 13.26 -14.19 15.80
CA LYS A 498 14.00 -13.41 16.81
C LYS A 498 15.38 -12.94 16.29
N GLY A 499 15.78 -13.35 15.10
CA GLY A 499 17.05 -12.99 14.47
C GLY A 499 18.24 -13.67 15.13
N MET A 500 18.07 -14.86 15.70
CA MET A 500 19.17 -15.61 16.33
C MET A 500 19.93 -16.46 15.32
N LEU A 501 19.23 -16.95 14.29
CA LEU A 501 19.75 -17.82 13.23
C LEU A 501 19.03 -17.52 11.91
N LEU A 502 19.43 -18.17 10.81
CA LEU A 502 18.66 -18.13 9.55
C LEU A 502 18.00 -19.49 9.30
N TYR A 503 16.67 -19.48 9.17
CA TYR A 503 15.87 -20.66 8.84
C TYR A 503 14.62 -20.25 8.05
N TYR A 504 14.31 -21.03 7.00
CA TYR A 504 13.23 -20.75 6.04
C TYR A 504 12.28 -21.95 5.97
N LYS A 505 11.34 -22.03 6.92
CA LYS A 505 10.39 -23.15 7.05
C LYS A 505 9.59 -23.42 5.76
N GLU A 506 9.18 -22.36 5.06
CA GLU A 506 8.28 -22.43 3.91
C GLU A 506 9.01 -22.61 2.56
N ASP A 507 10.35 -22.56 2.53
CA ASP A 507 11.11 -22.77 1.29
C ASP A 507 11.43 -24.25 1.11
N ASN A 508 10.96 -24.84 0.00
CA ASN A 508 11.12 -26.27 -0.27
C ASN A 508 12.58 -26.75 -0.38
N MET A 509 13.52 -25.87 -0.72
CA MET A 509 14.95 -26.20 -0.83
C MET A 509 15.72 -25.95 0.46
N LEU A 510 15.19 -25.11 1.35
CA LEU A 510 15.89 -24.66 2.56
C LEU A 510 15.26 -25.18 3.86
N ASN A 511 14.03 -25.72 3.85
CA ASN A 511 13.32 -26.11 5.07
C ASN A 511 13.95 -27.30 5.83
N ASP A 512 14.97 -27.94 5.26
CA ASP A 512 15.71 -29.08 5.79
C ASP A 512 17.10 -28.72 6.34
N VAL A 513 17.48 -27.43 6.31
CA VAL A 513 18.73 -26.91 6.89
C VAL A 513 18.51 -25.60 7.66
N ALA A 514 19.42 -25.29 8.57
CA ALA A 514 19.49 -23.98 9.23
C ALA A 514 20.94 -23.48 9.31
N TRP A 515 21.14 -22.17 9.27
CA TRP A 515 22.43 -21.54 9.51
C TRP A 515 22.46 -20.98 10.94
N LEU A 516 23.07 -21.76 11.84
CA LEU A 516 23.10 -21.44 13.27
C LEU A 516 24.10 -20.34 13.62
N ASN A 517 25.12 -20.13 12.77
CA ASN A 517 26.06 -19.02 12.88
C ASN A 517 25.95 -18.09 11.66
N PRO A 518 25.05 -17.09 11.71
CA PRO A 518 24.86 -16.20 10.57
C PRO A 518 26.09 -15.33 10.28
N ALA A 519 26.86 -14.93 11.29
CA ALA A 519 28.06 -14.11 11.10
C ALA A 519 29.07 -14.83 10.19
N ALA A 520 29.43 -16.06 10.57
CA ALA A 520 30.33 -16.92 9.80
C ALA A 520 29.77 -17.23 8.40
N THR A 521 28.45 -17.44 8.30
CA THR A 521 27.76 -17.65 7.02
C THR A 521 27.89 -16.45 6.08
N VAL A 522 27.66 -15.22 6.58
CA VAL A 522 27.75 -14.02 5.74
C VAL A 522 29.20 -13.76 5.32
N GLU A 523 30.18 -14.03 6.21
CA GLU A 523 31.61 -13.94 5.89
C GLU A 523 32.00 -14.90 4.77
N LYS A 524 31.55 -16.15 4.84
CA LYS A 524 31.73 -17.13 3.76
C LYS A 524 31.10 -16.69 2.44
N ILE A 525 29.87 -16.16 2.47
CA ILE A 525 29.20 -15.62 1.28
C ILE A 525 30.00 -14.47 0.67
N HIS A 526 30.56 -13.58 1.51
CA HIS A 526 31.43 -12.51 1.04
C HIS A 526 32.64 -13.08 0.31
N ASP A 527 33.33 -14.06 0.89
CA ASP A 527 34.62 -14.53 0.38
C ASP A 527 34.47 -15.43 -0.85
N GLU A 528 33.50 -16.35 -0.85
CA GLU A 528 33.33 -17.35 -1.91
C GLU A 528 32.48 -16.87 -3.08
N ILE A 529 31.48 -16.00 -2.85
CA ILE A 529 30.52 -15.58 -3.87
C ILE A 529 30.77 -14.14 -4.28
N LEU A 530 30.70 -13.20 -3.34
CA LEU A 530 30.80 -11.77 -3.66
C LEU A 530 32.26 -11.30 -3.82
N GLY A 531 33.20 -12.14 -3.40
CA GLY A 531 34.65 -11.93 -3.42
C GLY A 531 35.25 -11.92 -4.83
N ILE A 532 34.51 -12.43 -5.81
CA ILE A 532 34.96 -12.70 -7.18
C ILE A 532 35.26 -11.37 -7.89
N GLY A 533 36.48 -11.26 -8.45
CA GLY A 533 36.96 -10.03 -9.07
C GLY A 533 36.08 -9.47 -10.20
N ASP A 534 35.36 -10.32 -10.93
CA ASP A 534 34.42 -9.89 -11.98
C ASP A 534 33.14 -9.29 -11.40
N ILE A 535 32.62 -9.89 -10.32
CA ILE A 535 31.47 -9.38 -9.56
C ILE A 535 31.83 -8.03 -8.93
N LYS A 536 33.00 -7.93 -8.29
CA LYS A 536 33.48 -6.68 -7.67
C LYS A 536 33.63 -5.51 -8.65
N LYS A 537 33.82 -5.80 -9.95
CA LYS A 537 34.01 -4.78 -10.99
C LYS A 537 32.72 -4.34 -11.67
N LYS A 538 31.76 -5.25 -11.87
CA LYS A 538 30.59 -5.00 -12.73
C LYS A 538 29.25 -5.37 -12.10
N GLY A 539 29.24 -6.10 -10.99
CA GLY A 539 28.02 -6.63 -10.37
C GLY A 539 27.28 -7.67 -11.21
N ARG A 540 27.96 -8.27 -12.20
CA ARG A 540 27.37 -9.21 -13.17
C ARG A 540 28.27 -10.43 -13.37
N ILE A 541 27.68 -11.60 -13.51
CA ILE A 541 28.39 -12.85 -13.81
C ILE A 541 27.53 -13.76 -14.69
N SER A 542 28.09 -14.28 -15.79
CA SER A 542 27.35 -15.16 -16.69
C SER A 542 26.93 -16.46 -16.00
N LYS A 543 25.80 -17.07 -16.42
CA LYS A 543 25.33 -18.35 -15.86
C LYS A 543 26.40 -19.44 -15.89
N ARG A 544 27.17 -19.50 -16.98
CA ARG A 544 28.27 -20.45 -17.14
C ARG A 544 29.36 -20.22 -16.09
N ALA A 545 29.87 -18.99 -15.97
CA ALA A 545 30.90 -18.66 -15.01
C ALA A 545 30.44 -18.87 -13.56
N PHE A 546 29.18 -18.56 -13.25
CA PHE A 546 28.59 -18.82 -11.93
C PHE A 546 28.51 -20.32 -11.62
N THR A 547 28.07 -21.14 -12.59
CA THR A 547 27.95 -22.60 -12.42
C THR A 547 29.31 -23.27 -12.26
N GLU A 548 30.33 -22.83 -13.00
CA GLU A 548 31.71 -23.35 -12.90
C GLU A 548 32.33 -23.16 -11.50
N ARG A 549 31.83 -22.23 -10.70
CA ARG A 549 32.29 -21.97 -9.32
C ARG A 549 31.77 -22.97 -8.29
N LYS A 550 30.80 -23.82 -8.66
CA LYS A 550 30.21 -24.85 -7.77
C LYS A 550 29.67 -24.28 -6.45
N ILE A 551 29.04 -23.10 -6.51
CA ILE A 551 28.37 -22.49 -5.36
C ILE A 551 27.26 -23.44 -4.88
N ASP A 552 27.13 -23.58 -3.56
CA ASP A 552 26.06 -24.37 -2.95
C ASP A 552 24.68 -23.82 -3.39
N LYS A 553 23.83 -24.70 -3.94
CA LYS A 553 22.48 -24.35 -4.39
C LYS A 553 21.60 -23.79 -3.27
N LYS A 554 21.83 -24.22 -2.02
CA LYS A 554 21.09 -23.70 -0.85
C LYS A 554 21.51 -22.26 -0.54
N ILE A 555 22.79 -21.93 -0.68
CA ILE A 555 23.26 -20.55 -0.56
C ILE A 555 22.71 -19.70 -1.72
N GLU A 556 22.73 -20.21 -2.96
CA GLU A 556 22.12 -19.50 -4.10
C GLU A 556 20.64 -19.18 -3.83
N GLN A 557 19.86 -20.15 -3.35
CA GLN A 557 18.45 -19.98 -3.03
C GLN A 557 18.25 -18.98 -1.87
N LEU A 558 19.08 -19.03 -0.83
CA LEU A 558 19.08 -18.05 0.26
C LEU A 558 19.30 -16.63 -0.26
N LEU A 559 20.29 -16.42 -1.13
CA LEU A 559 20.59 -15.10 -1.70
C LEU A 559 19.47 -14.57 -2.60
N ARG A 560 18.75 -15.45 -3.29
CA ARG A 560 17.57 -15.10 -4.09
C ARG A 560 16.37 -14.73 -3.21
N ASN A 561 16.13 -15.47 -2.13
CA ASN A 561 15.07 -15.17 -1.17
C ASN A 561 15.29 -13.80 -0.53
N GLU A 562 16.54 -13.51 -0.15
CA GLU A 562 16.96 -12.25 0.46
C GLU A 562 17.25 -11.13 -0.55
N LYS A 563 16.95 -11.31 -1.85
CA LYS A 563 17.13 -10.28 -2.90
C LYS A 563 18.54 -9.70 -2.98
N VAL A 564 19.54 -10.49 -2.61
CA VAL A 564 20.97 -10.16 -2.77
C VAL A 564 21.41 -10.49 -4.20
N LEU A 565 20.80 -11.52 -4.80
CA LEU A 565 21.12 -12.05 -6.12
C LEU A 565 19.84 -12.17 -6.98
N PHE A 566 19.93 -11.75 -8.23
CA PHE A 566 18.89 -11.89 -9.24
C PHE A 566 19.44 -12.63 -10.48
N PHE A 567 18.61 -13.43 -11.14
CA PHE A 567 18.98 -14.07 -12.41
C PHE A 567 18.20 -13.44 -13.55
N ASP A 568 18.90 -12.75 -14.45
CA ASP A 568 18.33 -12.14 -15.64
C ASP A 568 18.27 -13.19 -16.77
N GLU A 569 17.10 -13.75 -16.99
CA GLU A 569 16.88 -14.74 -18.05
C GLU A 569 17.17 -14.20 -19.45
N GLY A 570 16.89 -12.92 -19.69
CA GLY A 570 17.05 -12.30 -21.01
C GLY A 570 18.51 -12.19 -21.43
N ASN A 571 19.39 -11.90 -20.46
CA ASN A 571 20.84 -11.80 -20.67
C ASN A 571 21.62 -13.06 -20.25
N ASN A 572 20.92 -14.05 -19.67
CA ASN A 572 21.47 -15.30 -19.15
C ASN A 572 22.64 -15.08 -18.17
N GLU A 573 22.48 -14.12 -17.26
CA GLU A 573 23.47 -13.72 -16.27
C GLU A 573 22.85 -13.48 -14.90
N TYR A 574 23.68 -13.62 -13.88
CA TYR A 574 23.36 -13.24 -12.51
C TYR A 574 23.76 -11.80 -12.26
N ILE A 575 22.84 -11.06 -11.67
CA ILE A 575 22.99 -9.65 -11.28
C ILE A 575 23.05 -9.60 -9.76
N ILE A 576 24.02 -8.85 -9.25
CA ILE A 576 24.15 -8.54 -7.82
C ILE A 576 24.02 -7.02 -7.70
N PRO A 577 22.79 -6.51 -7.45
CA PRO A 577 22.47 -5.09 -7.58
C PRO A 577 23.43 -4.14 -6.85
N ASN A 578 23.87 -4.51 -5.64
CA ASN A 578 24.76 -3.67 -4.83
C ASN A 578 26.18 -3.50 -5.39
N TYR A 579 26.61 -4.39 -6.28
CA TYR A 579 27.93 -4.32 -6.94
C TYR A 579 27.84 -3.75 -8.36
N LEU A 580 26.66 -3.35 -8.82
CA LEU A 580 26.52 -2.62 -10.07
C LEU A 580 27.26 -1.28 -9.98
N LEU A 581 27.74 -0.81 -11.12
CA LEU A 581 28.33 0.52 -11.24
C LEU A 581 27.27 1.60 -10.93
N LEU A 582 27.75 2.76 -10.48
CA LEU A 582 26.91 3.95 -10.45
C LEU A 582 26.75 4.51 -11.85
N THR A 583 25.65 5.21 -12.10
CA THR A 583 25.47 5.89 -13.39
C THR A 583 26.58 6.89 -13.72
N SER A 584 27.14 7.57 -12.70
CA SER A 584 28.30 8.47 -12.86
C SER A 584 29.60 7.78 -13.28
N GLU A 585 29.66 6.45 -13.26
CA GLU A 585 30.82 5.66 -13.68
C GLU A 585 30.65 5.04 -15.08
N ASP A 586 29.45 5.18 -15.67
CA ASP A 586 29.04 4.57 -16.95
C ASP A 586 28.37 5.62 -17.88
N ASP A 587 29.02 6.78 -18.00
CA ASP A 587 28.46 7.98 -18.63
C ASP A 587 28.07 7.78 -20.12
N GLU A 588 28.80 6.94 -20.86
CA GLU A 588 28.58 6.73 -22.30
C GLU A 588 27.24 6.05 -22.59
N VAL A 589 26.99 4.89 -21.96
CA VAL A 589 25.73 4.13 -22.13
C VAL A 589 24.56 4.89 -21.53
N TYR A 590 24.78 5.53 -20.38
CA TYR A 590 23.79 6.32 -19.68
C TYR A 590 23.29 7.51 -20.51
N SER A 591 24.22 8.27 -21.11
CA SER A 591 23.88 9.46 -21.92
C SER A 591 22.99 9.11 -23.12
N LEU A 592 23.26 7.97 -23.79
CA LEU A 592 22.46 7.49 -24.91
C LEU A 592 21.03 7.11 -24.49
N LEU A 593 20.87 6.46 -23.34
CA LEU A 593 19.57 5.96 -22.89
C LEU A 593 18.68 7.06 -22.28
N LYS A 594 19.30 8.13 -21.76
CA LYS A 594 18.62 9.28 -21.16
C LYS A 594 18.03 10.28 -22.17
N PHE A 595 18.55 10.35 -23.39
CA PHE A 595 18.18 11.38 -24.39
C PHE A 595 16.66 11.57 -24.56
N ASP A 596 15.89 10.51 -24.34
CA ASP A 596 14.43 10.53 -24.45
C ASP A 596 13.68 11.25 -23.32
N PHE A 597 14.31 11.53 -22.18
CA PHE A 597 13.66 11.98 -20.94
C PHE A 597 14.09 13.41 -20.55
N ASN A 598 13.15 14.35 -20.62
CA ASN A 598 13.41 15.75 -20.27
C ASN A 598 13.22 16.05 -18.78
N LYS A 599 12.16 15.51 -18.16
CA LYS A 599 11.84 15.71 -16.74
C LYS A 599 11.14 14.49 -16.14
N PRO A 600 11.30 14.25 -14.82
CA PRO A 600 10.49 13.27 -14.11
C PRO A 600 9.00 13.52 -14.27
N THR A 601 8.24 12.44 -14.44
CA THR A 601 6.77 12.42 -14.42
C THR A 601 6.26 12.68 -13.00
N PHE A 602 6.91 12.09 -12.01
CA PHE A 602 6.71 12.39 -10.60
C PHE A 602 7.98 12.11 -9.77
N VAL A 603 8.06 12.71 -8.59
CA VAL A 603 9.14 12.54 -7.63
C VAL A 603 8.57 12.27 -6.25
N LEU A 604 9.07 11.22 -5.62
CA LEU A 604 8.84 10.90 -4.21
C LEU A 604 10.03 11.44 -3.41
N LYS A 605 9.79 12.25 -2.38
CA LYS A 605 10.79 12.79 -1.47
C LYS A 605 10.51 12.30 -0.06
N PHE A 606 11.51 11.74 0.59
CA PHE A 606 11.41 11.26 1.97
C PHE A 606 12.16 12.22 2.90
N GLN A 607 11.66 12.42 4.12
CA GLN A 607 12.34 13.30 5.08
C GLN A 607 13.60 12.66 5.66
N ARG A 608 13.51 11.42 6.17
CA ARG A 608 14.61 10.79 6.91
C ARG A 608 15.15 9.52 6.27
N PHE A 609 14.34 8.84 5.47
CA PHE A 609 14.57 7.42 5.22
C PHE A 609 14.10 6.92 3.86
N ILE A 610 14.99 6.21 3.17
CA ILE A 610 14.68 5.28 2.08
C ILE A 610 15.38 3.97 2.45
N PRO A 611 14.68 2.82 2.47
CA PRO A 611 15.30 1.53 2.76
C PRO A 611 16.43 1.27 1.77
N PHE A 612 17.59 0.90 2.29
CA PHE A 612 18.76 0.67 1.44
C PHE A 612 18.50 -0.39 0.34
N GLY A 613 17.83 -1.49 0.71
CA GLY A 613 17.51 -2.59 -0.20
C GLY A 613 16.47 -2.26 -1.28
N LEU A 614 15.86 -1.07 -1.26
CA LEU A 614 14.78 -0.73 -2.19
C LEU A 614 15.21 -0.81 -3.65
N ILE A 615 16.44 -0.38 -3.98
CA ILE A 615 16.92 -0.50 -5.36
C ILE A 615 17.10 -1.96 -5.78
N ASN A 616 17.50 -2.84 -4.87
CA ASN A 616 17.60 -4.27 -5.14
C ASN A 616 16.22 -4.87 -5.38
N GLU A 617 15.23 -4.51 -4.56
CA GLU A 617 13.84 -4.93 -4.72
C GLU A 617 13.30 -4.48 -6.08
N LEU A 618 13.54 -3.22 -6.48
CA LEU A 618 13.16 -2.68 -7.78
C LEU A 618 13.84 -3.42 -8.95
N ILE A 619 15.14 -3.65 -8.87
CA ILE A 619 15.90 -4.36 -9.91
C ILE A 619 15.45 -5.82 -10.00
N CYS A 620 15.24 -6.50 -8.87
CA CYS A 620 14.77 -7.88 -8.86
C CYS A 620 13.34 -8.01 -9.41
N HIS A 621 12.47 -7.03 -9.12
CA HIS A 621 11.09 -7.02 -9.59
C HIS A 621 11.01 -6.71 -11.09
N TYR A 622 11.46 -5.53 -11.49
CA TYR A 622 11.40 -5.11 -12.89
C TYR A 622 12.39 -5.87 -13.78
N GLY A 623 13.41 -6.50 -13.19
CA GLY A 623 14.36 -7.29 -13.97
C GLY A 623 13.79 -8.59 -14.51
N GLN A 624 12.69 -9.10 -13.93
CA GLN A 624 11.95 -10.24 -14.46
C GLN A 624 11.22 -9.89 -15.77
N ASN A 625 11.11 -8.61 -16.11
CA ASN A 625 10.50 -8.17 -17.35
C ASN A 625 11.29 -8.73 -18.56
N PRO A 626 10.63 -9.38 -19.54
CA PRO A 626 11.29 -9.92 -20.72
C PRO A 626 11.78 -8.86 -21.72
N ASP A 627 11.34 -7.60 -21.59
CA ASP A 627 11.69 -6.52 -22.52
C ASP A 627 13.09 -5.92 -22.25
N LYS A 628 13.50 -4.95 -23.08
CA LYS A 628 14.79 -4.26 -22.92
C LYS A 628 14.87 -3.55 -21.58
N LYS A 629 16.00 -3.72 -20.91
CA LYS A 629 16.24 -3.26 -19.54
C LYS A 629 17.73 -3.05 -19.28
N GLN A 630 18.02 -2.08 -18.42
CA GLN A 630 19.36 -1.73 -17.97
C GLN A 630 19.29 -1.27 -16.52
N TYR A 631 20.29 -1.64 -15.71
CA TYR A 631 20.30 -1.37 -14.28
C TYR A 631 21.68 -0.92 -13.82
N TRP A 632 21.65 0.00 -12.87
CA TRP A 632 22.77 0.55 -12.10
C TRP A 632 22.41 0.50 -10.62
N ARG A 633 23.38 0.76 -9.74
CA ARG A 633 23.16 0.72 -8.28
C ARG A 633 22.26 1.85 -7.75
N ASP A 634 22.01 2.86 -8.57
CA ASP A 634 21.20 4.04 -8.25
C ASP A 634 20.01 4.23 -9.20
N GLN A 635 19.94 3.51 -10.33
CA GLN A 635 18.93 3.75 -11.36
C GLN A 635 18.58 2.49 -12.15
N LEU A 636 17.39 2.46 -12.75
CA LEU A 636 16.99 1.43 -13.72
C LEU A 636 16.15 2.00 -14.85
N ILE A 637 16.37 1.51 -16.06
CA ILE A 637 15.62 1.85 -17.26
C ILE A 637 15.08 0.55 -17.85
N PHE A 638 13.79 0.51 -18.15
CA PHE A 638 13.17 -0.66 -18.78
C PHE A 638 12.00 -0.26 -19.66
N THR A 639 11.62 -1.15 -20.58
CA THR A 639 10.39 -1.03 -21.33
C THR A 639 9.31 -1.88 -20.67
N LEU A 640 8.15 -1.29 -20.36
CA LEU A 640 6.99 -1.98 -19.80
C LEU A 640 5.96 -2.25 -20.91
N ASP A 641 5.50 -3.50 -20.99
CA ASP A 641 4.49 -4.00 -21.95
C ASP A 641 4.80 -3.71 -23.43
N LYS A 642 6.06 -3.51 -23.80
CA LYS A 642 6.47 -2.98 -25.12
C LYS A 642 5.82 -1.64 -25.50
N LYS A 643 5.23 -0.94 -24.55
CA LYS A 643 4.42 0.27 -24.78
C LYS A 643 5.02 1.53 -24.18
N CYS A 644 5.75 1.42 -23.07
CA CYS A 644 6.29 2.58 -22.36
C CYS A 644 7.72 2.36 -21.91
N LYS A 645 8.58 3.37 -22.12
CA LYS A 645 9.91 3.44 -21.53
C LYS A 645 9.78 4.06 -20.14
N VAL A 646 10.29 3.37 -19.14
CA VAL A 646 10.25 3.78 -17.74
C VAL A 646 11.67 3.94 -17.25
N TRP A 647 11.90 5.00 -16.48
CA TRP A 647 13.17 5.28 -15.85
C TRP A 647 12.94 5.66 -14.39
N ILE A 648 13.51 4.88 -13.48
CA ILE A 648 13.43 5.10 -12.05
C ILE A 648 14.83 5.44 -11.55
N GLN A 649 14.94 6.54 -10.79
CA GLN A 649 16.19 7.03 -10.22
C GLN A 649 16.05 7.16 -8.72
N LEU A 650 17.01 6.63 -7.97
CA LEU A 650 17.09 6.75 -6.52
C LEU A 650 18.29 7.62 -6.17
N ASP A 651 18.03 8.86 -5.76
CA ASP A 651 19.05 9.77 -5.22
C ASP A 651 19.01 9.66 -3.70
N PHE A 652 19.98 8.93 -3.16
CA PHE A 652 20.10 8.70 -1.73
C PHE A 652 20.48 9.97 -0.96
N SER A 653 21.36 10.81 -1.50
CA SER A 653 21.81 12.03 -0.84
C SER A 653 20.63 12.98 -0.58
N LYS A 654 19.72 13.08 -1.56
CA LYS A 654 18.48 13.87 -1.46
C LYS A 654 17.30 13.11 -0.88
N LEU A 655 17.42 11.80 -0.67
CA LEU A 655 16.32 10.91 -0.30
C LEU A 655 15.12 11.06 -1.26
N THR A 656 15.37 10.98 -2.57
CA THR A 656 14.32 11.07 -3.61
C THR A 656 14.29 9.86 -4.53
N ILE A 657 13.08 9.47 -4.94
CA ILE A 657 12.83 8.54 -6.04
C ILE A 657 12.15 9.31 -7.17
N SER A 658 12.84 9.47 -8.29
CA SER A 658 12.32 10.15 -9.48
C SER A 658 11.89 9.12 -10.51
N VAL A 659 10.68 9.24 -11.04
CA VAL A 659 10.13 8.32 -12.04
C VAL A 659 9.78 9.10 -13.30
N SER A 660 10.38 8.70 -14.43
CA SER A 660 10.10 9.26 -15.75
C SER A 660 9.44 8.19 -16.62
N ILE A 661 8.29 8.52 -17.22
CA ILE A 661 7.50 7.61 -18.04
C ILE A 661 7.26 8.25 -19.39
N LYS A 662 7.68 7.56 -20.46
CA LYS A 662 7.51 7.97 -21.85
C LYS A 662 6.79 6.89 -22.65
N PRO A 663 5.56 7.15 -23.12
CA PRO A 663 4.89 6.28 -24.08
C PRO A 663 5.69 6.15 -25.38
N LEU A 664 5.73 4.96 -25.97
CA LEU A 664 6.35 4.69 -27.28
C LEU A 664 5.42 5.08 -28.44
N ALA A 665 4.11 5.21 -28.19
CA ALA A 665 3.09 5.72 -29.11
C ALA A 665 2.40 6.95 -28.49
N SER A 666 1.81 7.83 -29.30
CA SER A 666 1.19 9.11 -28.88
C SER A 666 -0.14 8.98 -28.12
N ASP A 667 -0.42 7.81 -27.53
CA ASP A 667 -1.65 7.56 -26.77
C ASP A 667 -1.44 7.88 -25.29
N ASP A 668 -1.88 9.07 -24.87
CA ASP A 668 -1.79 9.52 -23.48
C ASP A 668 -2.71 8.74 -22.51
N SER A 669 -3.67 7.94 -23.00
CA SER A 669 -4.62 7.21 -22.15
C SER A 669 -3.92 6.17 -21.26
N ILE A 670 -2.84 5.56 -21.74
CA ILE A 670 -2.10 4.49 -21.06
C ILE A 670 -1.19 5.04 -19.94
N LYS A 671 -0.80 6.31 -20.04
CA LYS A 671 0.19 6.92 -19.15
C LYS A 671 -0.29 6.96 -17.69
N ASN A 672 -1.56 7.26 -17.45
CA ASN A 672 -2.12 7.34 -16.10
C ASN A 672 -2.18 5.98 -15.41
N GLU A 673 -2.56 4.93 -16.15
CA GLU A 673 -2.58 3.55 -15.61
C GLU A 673 -1.18 3.10 -15.19
N ILE A 674 -0.17 3.41 -16.01
CA ILE A 674 1.23 3.06 -15.72
C ILE A 674 1.78 3.88 -14.55
N ILE A 675 1.40 5.16 -14.41
CA ILE A 675 1.74 5.95 -13.22
C ILE A 675 1.19 5.28 -11.96
N GLN A 676 -0.10 4.91 -11.96
CA GLN A 676 -0.75 4.24 -10.83
C GLN A 676 -0.09 2.90 -10.52
N GLN A 677 0.22 2.11 -11.54
CA GLN A 677 0.88 0.82 -11.41
C GLN A 677 2.26 0.97 -10.76
N ILE A 678 3.15 1.77 -11.34
CA ILE A 678 4.53 1.93 -10.85
C ILE A 678 4.53 2.55 -9.45
N PHE A 679 3.68 3.55 -9.19
CA PHE A 679 3.59 4.15 -7.87
C PHE A 679 3.22 3.10 -6.80
N ARG A 680 2.20 2.28 -7.05
CA ARG A 680 1.78 1.22 -6.11
C ARG A 680 2.84 0.14 -5.98
N GLU A 681 3.46 -0.30 -7.07
CA GLU A 681 4.57 -1.26 -7.04
C GLU A 681 5.74 -0.73 -6.20
N ILE A 682 6.12 0.54 -6.33
CA ILE A 682 7.14 1.18 -5.48
C ILE A 682 6.72 1.12 -4.00
N LEU A 683 5.45 1.33 -3.66
CA LEU A 683 4.98 1.21 -2.27
C LEU A 683 5.07 -0.21 -1.72
N PHE A 684 4.70 -1.23 -2.50
CA PHE A 684 4.88 -2.63 -2.11
C PHE A 684 6.35 -2.95 -1.86
N LEU A 685 7.21 -2.58 -2.81
CA LEU A 685 8.64 -2.84 -2.73
C LEU A 685 9.32 -2.02 -1.62
N TYR A 686 8.83 -0.81 -1.32
CA TYR A 686 9.24 -0.01 -0.17
C TYR A 686 9.03 -0.77 1.13
N TRP A 687 7.90 -1.45 1.30
CA TRP A 687 7.66 -2.34 2.45
C TRP A 687 8.31 -3.72 2.30
N GLY A 688 8.90 -4.02 1.14
CA GLY A 688 9.42 -5.34 0.77
C GLY A 688 8.37 -6.43 0.90
N GLU A 689 7.16 -6.10 0.47
CA GLU A 689 6.05 -7.01 0.25
C GLU A 689 6.11 -7.56 -1.17
N LYS A 690 5.59 -8.77 -1.38
CA LYS A 690 5.49 -9.34 -2.72
C LYS A 690 4.40 -8.61 -3.50
N VAL A 691 4.77 -8.04 -4.65
CA VAL A 691 3.80 -7.49 -5.60
C VAL A 691 2.84 -8.62 -6.01
N PRO A 692 1.51 -8.44 -5.90
CA PRO A 692 0.54 -9.47 -6.25
C PRO A 692 0.72 -9.94 -7.69
N THR A 693 0.56 -11.23 -7.98
CA THR A 693 0.55 -11.77 -9.36
C THR A 693 -0.75 -12.49 -9.63
N LEU A 694 -1.21 -12.51 -10.88
CA LEU A 694 -2.47 -13.17 -11.28
C LEU A 694 -2.48 -14.68 -10.98
N GLU A 695 -1.32 -15.30 -10.79
CA GLU A 695 -1.19 -16.73 -10.47
C GLU A 695 -1.48 -17.06 -8.99
N THR A 696 -1.47 -16.05 -8.10
CA THR A 696 -1.64 -16.28 -6.65
C THR A 696 -3.08 -16.57 -6.22
N GLU A 697 -4.06 -16.42 -7.12
CA GLU A 697 -5.46 -16.76 -6.88
C GLU A 697 -6.09 -17.40 -8.14
N GLY A 698 -6.09 -18.73 -8.20
CA GLY A 698 -6.94 -19.49 -9.13
C GLY A 698 -6.22 -20.50 -10.01
N ASN A 699 -6.28 -21.77 -9.61
CA ASN A 699 -6.24 -22.88 -10.56
C ASN A 699 -7.49 -22.78 -11.46
N SER A 700 -7.35 -22.21 -12.65
CA SER A 700 -8.30 -22.48 -13.74
C SER A 700 -7.57 -22.46 -15.09
N GLU A 701 -7.14 -23.63 -15.53
CA GLU A 701 -6.79 -23.88 -16.92
C GLU A 701 -8.08 -23.83 -17.76
N ASN A 702 -8.19 -22.82 -18.64
CA ASN A 702 -8.69 -22.92 -20.03
C ASN A 702 -9.23 -21.57 -20.55
N ALA A 703 -9.18 -21.43 -21.88
CA ALA A 703 -9.76 -20.42 -22.77
C ALA A 703 -8.77 -19.49 -23.48
N GLU A 704 -9.12 -19.23 -24.73
CA GLU A 704 -8.25 -18.92 -25.85
C GLU A 704 -7.75 -17.46 -25.90
N GLU A 705 -6.66 -17.30 -26.66
CA GLU A 705 -5.79 -16.14 -26.71
C GLU A 705 -6.31 -15.04 -27.66
N ARG A 706 -6.83 -13.95 -27.08
CA ARG A 706 -6.49 -12.54 -27.42
C ARG A 706 -7.33 -11.52 -26.63
N ASP A 707 -8.57 -11.85 -26.25
CA ASP A 707 -9.43 -11.00 -25.41
C ASP A 707 -9.19 -11.11 -23.89
N LYS A 708 -8.36 -12.08 -23.45
CA LYS A 708 -7.98 -12.26 -22.04
C LYS A 708 -7.02 -11.19 -21.52
N LYS A 709 -6.12 -10.64 -22.35
CA LYS A 709 -4.98 -9.85 -21.88
C LYS A 709 -5.38 -8.52 -21.23
N ASP A 710 -6.38 -7.85 -21.79
CA ASP A 710 -6.85 -6.55 -21.30
C ASP A 710 -7.71 -6.70 -20.03
N THR A 711 -8.51 -7.78 -19.97
CA THR A 711 -9.30 -8.15 -18.79
C THR A 711 -8.39 -8.57 -17.63
N SER A 712 -7.38 -9.40 -17.89
CA SER A 712 -6.39 -9.82 -16.88
C SER A 712 -5.58 -8.63 -16.34
N LYS A 713 -5.20 -7.66 -17.18
CA LYS A 713 -4.49 -6.46 -16.71
C LYS A 713 -5.35 -5.58 -15.81
N LYS A 714 -6.63 -5.39 -16.15
CA LYS A 714 -7.57 -4.65 -15.30
C LYS A 714 -7.79 -5.34 -13.95
N VAL A 715 -7.93 -6.66 -13.94
CA VAL A 715 -8.03 -7.46 -12.71
C VAL A 715 -6.76 -7.31 -11.87
N PHE A 716 -5.58 -7.40 -12.48
CA PHE A 716 -4.31 -7.18 -11.80
C PHE A 716 -4.21 -5.79 -11.17
N LEU A 717 -4.52 -4.73 -11.92
CA LEU A 717 -4.47 -3.35 -11.40
C LEU A 717 -5.48 -3.14 -10.26
N GLN A 718 -6.63 -3.81 -10.31
CA GLN A 718 -7.62 -3.77 -9.26
C GLN A 718 -7.15 -4.52 -8.00
N LEU A 719 -6.56 -5.71 -8.14
CA LEU A 719 -5.97 -6.46 -7.03
C LEU A 719 -4.83 -5.67 -6.38
N LEU A 720 -3.96 -5.07 -7.20
CA LEU A 720 -2.87 -4.20 -6.74
C LEU A 720 -3.42 -3.01 -5.95
N LYS A 721 -4.50 -2.38 -6.43
CA LYS A 721 -5.20 -1.30 -5.72
C LYS A 721 -5.72 -1.75 -4.37
N GLU A 722 -6.49 -2.85 -4.34
CA GLU A 722 -7.15 -3.34 -3.13
C GLU A 722 -6.14 -3.74 -2.06
N ARG A 723 -5.05 -4.41 -2.45
CA ARG A 723 -3.96 -4.76 -1.53
C ARG A 723 -3.12 -3.56 -1.11
N CYS A 724 -2.90 -2.57 -1.98
CA CYS A 724 -2.17 -1.36 -1.61
C CYS A 724 -2.87 -0.59 -0.49
N ASN A 725 -4.20 -0.65 -0.41
CA ASN A 725 -4.97 -0.02 0.67
C ASN A 725 -4.76 -0.68 2.04
N GLN A 726 -4.21 -1.90 2.07
CA GLN A 726 -3.87 -2.61 3.31
C GLN A 726 -2.44 -2.28 3.79
N LEU A 727 -1.64 -1.56 3.00
CA LEU A 727 -0.27 -1.20 3.37
C LEU A 727 -0.25 0.04 4.27
N ASN A 728 0.64 0.03 5.25
CA ASN A 728 0.97 1.22 6.03
C ASN A 728 1.46 2.35 5.11
N ARG A 729 0.95 3.56 5.29
CA ARG A 729 1.37 4.71 4.48
C ARG A 729 2.63 5.34 5.06
N PRO A 730 3.66 5.66 4.25
CA PRO A 730 4.82 6.37 4.76
C PRO A 730 4.47 7.84 5.08
N ASP A 731 4.30 8.17 6.37
CA ASP A 731 3.90 9.52 6.84
C ASP A 731 4.87 10.64 6.45
N GLU A 732 6.13 10.28 6.20
CA GLU A 732 7.21 11.20 5.86
C GLU A 732 7.45 11.36 4.36
N MET A 733 6.62 10.72 3.52
CA MET A 733 6.75 10.77 2.07
C MET A 733 5.97 11.96 1.49
N TYR A 734 6.66 12.70 0.63
CA TYR A 734 6.13 13.82 -0.12
C TYR A 734 6.15 13.51 -1.60
N LEU A 735 5.13 13.95 -2.32
CA LEU A 735 4.93 13.71 -3.73
C LEU A 735 4.98 15.03 -4.50
N SER A 736 5.68 15.02 -5.63
CA SER A 736 5.77 16.13 -6.57
C SER A 736 5.46 15.65 -7.98
N VAL A 737 4.65 16.41 -8.72
CA VAL A 737 4.34 16.15 -10.14
C VAL A 737 4.86 17.25 -11.07
N ASP A 738 5.31 18.38 -10.51
CA ASP A 738 5.89 19.51 -11.25
C ASP A 738 7.40 19.70 -10.98
N ASN A 739 7.97 18.88 -10.08
CA ASN A 739 9.37 18.86 -9.65
C ASN A 739 9.81 20.10 -8.85
N THR A 740 8.85 20.88 -8.35
CA THR A 740 9.10 22.10 -7.57
C THR A 740 8.27 22.16 -6.28
N THR A 741 7.07 21.60 -6.29
CA THR A 741 6.10 21.59 -5.19
C THR A 741 5.93 20.17 -4.65
N PHE A 742 6.03 20.02 -3.34
CA PHE A 742 5.97 18.73 -2.65
C PHE A 742 4.79 18.70 -1.68
N VAL A 743 3.91 17.73 -1.87
CA VAL A 743 2.70 17.52 -1.06
C VAL A 743 2.87 16.29 -0.19
N ASN A 744 2.55 16.38 1.11
CA ASN A 744 2.62 15.22 1.99
C ASN A 744 1.57 14.17 1.55
N TYR A 745 2.02 12.94 1.30
CA TYR A 745 1.18 11.85 0.83
C TYR A 745 0.03 11.51 1.80
N ALA A 746 0.28 11.53 3.10
CA ALA A 746 -0.73 11.23 4.12
C ALA A 746 -1.93 12.21 4.09
N LEU A 747 -1.75 13.42 3.55
CA LEU A 747 -2.82 14.42 3.42
C LEU A 747 -3.69 14.23 2.17
N LEU A 748 -3.21 13.53 1.13
CA LEU A 748 -3.94 13.37 -0.15
C LEU A 748 -5.22 12.56 0.03
N ASP A 749 -5.14 11.48 0.81
CA ASP A 749 -6.25 10.56 1.05
C ASP A 749 -7.16 10.97 2.22
N ASN A 750 -6.96 12.15 2.82
CA ASN A 750 -7.84 12.65 3.86
C ASN A 750 -9.21 13.00 3.27
N THR A 751 -10.29 12.44 3.83
CA THR A 751 -11.66 12.64 3.35
C THR A 751 -12.14 14.10 3.40
N LYS A 752 -11.43 14.96 4.13
CA LYS A 752 -11.66 16.42 4.15
C LYS A 752 -10.95 17.14 3.00
N THR A 753 -9.98 16.51 2.34
CA THR A 753 -9.27 17.06 1.19
C THR A 753 -10.20 17.03 -0.01
N LYS A 754 -10.72 18.20 -0.40
CA LYS A 754 -11.67 18.35 -1.52
C LYS A 754 -11.04 18.98 -2.75
N GLU A 755 -10.21 20.02 -2.56
CA GLU A 755 -9.87 20.93 -3.66
C GLU A 755 -8.38 21.27 -3.69
N THR A 756 -7.84 21.81 -2.60
CA THR A 756 -6.44 22.17 -2.47
C THR A 756 -5.75 21.45 -1.33
N ILE A 757 -4.44 21.29 -1.47
CA ILE A 757 -3.60 20.61 -0.52
C ILE A 757 -2.35 21.45 -0.23
N PRO A 758 -1.87 21.50 1.04
CA PRO A 758 -0.62 22.15 1.37
C PRO A 758 0.55 21.52 0.61
N ALA A 759 1.34 22.37 -0.01
CA ALA A 759 2.53 22.03 -0.77
C ALA A 759 3.69 22.90 -0.32
N TYR A 760 4.89 22.35 -0.40
CA TYR A 760 6.12 22.96 0.11
C TYR A 760 7.19 22.98 -0.98
N THR A 761 8.17 23.87 -0.88
CA THR A 761 9.40 23.78 -1.67
C THR A 761 10.45 22.98 -0.93
N LEU A 762 11.55 22.66 -1.63
CA LEU A 762 12.78 22.28 -0.96
C LEU A 762 13.49 23.53 -0.40
N THR A 763 14.34 23.32 0.60
CA THR A 763 15.31 24.30 1.11
C THR A 763 16.32 24.71 0.03
N GLU A 764 17.08 25.79 0.25
CA GLU A 764 18.06 26.31 -0.74
C GLU A 764 19.14 25.27 -1.13
N ASP A 765 19.51 24.39 -0.21
CA ASP A 765 20.44 23.28 -0.44
C ASP A 765 19.81 22.10 -1.20
N GLY A 766 18.48 22.12 -1.40
CA GLY A 766 17.71 21.13 -2.13
C GLY A 766 17.50 19.80 -1.39
N ASN A 767 17.83 19.71 -0.11
CA ASN A 767 17.85 18.43 0.62
C ASN A 767 16.62 18.18 1.48
N ASP A 768 16.05 19.23 2.06
CA ASP A 768 14.98 19.11 3.06
C ASP A 768 13.71 19.86 2.60
N ILE A 769 12.55 19.48 3.14
CA ILE A 769 11.28 20.17 2.87
C ILE A 769 11.27 21.46 3.68
N ASP A 770 11.14 22.61 3.01
CA ASP A 770 10.97 23.89 3.67
C ASP A 770 9.53 24.05 4.16
N LYS A 771 9.32 23.80 5.44
CA LYS A 771 8.00 23.93 6.07
C LYS A 771 7.52 25.38 6.18
N THR A 772 8.40 26.36 5.96
CA THR A 772 8.06 27.79 5.99
C THR A 772 7.52 28.30 4.65
N SER A 773 7.79 27.59 3.53
CA SER A 773 7.34 27.97 2.18
C SER A 773 5.95 27.43 1.82
N ALA A 774 5.09 27.26 2.82
CA ALA A 774 3.77 26.68 2.65
C ALA A 774 2.94 27.44 1.59
N ARG A 775 2.52 26.71 0.56
CA ARG A 775 1.63 27.16 -0.52
C ARG A 775 0.55 26.13 -0.76
N THR A 776 -0.46 26.46 -1.56
CA THR A 776 -1.55 25.52 -1.90
C THR A 776 -1.42 25.06 -3.35
N GLN A 777 -1.62 23.77 -3.60
CA GLN A 777 -1.72 23.18 -4.94
C GLN A 777 -3.10 22.54 -5.14
N SER A 778 -3.52 22.38 -6.40
CA SER A 778 -4.73 21.62 -6.74
C SER A 778 -4.52 20.14 -6.46
N SER A 779 -5.40 19.55 -5.65
CA SER A 779 -5.35 18.12 -5.28
C SER A 779 -5.57 17.22 -6.50
N TYR A 780 -6.31 17.70 -7.52
CA TYR A 780 -6.56 16.96 -8.76
C TYR A 780 -5.30 16.59 -9.53
N ARG A 781 -4.24 17.41 -9.44
CA ARG A 781 -2.93 17.11 -10.05
C ARG A 781 -2.32 15.80 -9.54
N TYR A 782 -2.77 15.34 -8.37
CA TYR A 782 -2.28 14.15 -7.69
C TYR A 782 -3.29 12.98 -7.72
N GLN A 783 -4.35 13.05 -8.54
CA GLN A 783 -5.39 12.02 -8.62
C GLN A 783 -4.87 10.60 -8.92
N ASN A 784 -3.74 10.46 -9.61
CA ASN A 784 -3.15 9.16 -9.93
C ASN A 784 -2.45 8.49 -8.73
N PHE A 785 -2.43 9.14 -7.57
CA PHE A 785 -1.71 8.68 -6.38
C PHE A 785 -2.64 8.45 -5.18
N THR A 786 -3.94 8.66 -5.36
CA THR A 786 -4.93 8.69 -4.28
C THR A 786 -6.22 8.03 -4.76
N ASP A 787 -6.91 7.36 -3.84
CA ASP A 787 -8.23 6.78 -4.10
C ASP A 787 -9.35 7.60 -3.44
N ASN A 788 -9.04 8.82 -3.01
CA ASN A 788 -9.99 9.74 -2.37
C ASN A 788 -11.10 10.16 -3.34
N PRO A 789 -12.37 9.80 -3.08
CA PRO A 789 -13.48 10.11 -3.98
C PRO A 789 -13.82 11.60 -4.04
N ASN A 790 -13.29 12.41 -3.11
CA ASN A 790 -13.54 13.86 -3.08
C ASN A 790 -12.63 14.65 -4.03
N ILE A 791 -11.57 14.05 -4.57
CA ILE A 791 -10.68 14.72 -5.52
C ILE A 791 -11.32 14.65 -6.92
N GLN A 792 -11.91 15.76 -7.36
CA GLN A 792 -12.61 15.85 -8.66
C GLN A 792 -11.99 16.93 -9.57
N LYS A 793 -12.16 16.76 -10.88
CA LYS A 793 -11.75 17.74 -11.89
C LYS A 793 -12.64 18.98 -11.76
N MET A 794 -12.06 20.15 -11.49
CA MET A 794 -12.79 21.42 -11.58
C MET A 794 -13.32 21.61 -13.01
N LYS A 795 -14.62 21.87 -13.16
CA LYS A 795 -15.20 22.07 -14.50
C LYS A 795 -14.83 23.45 -15.06
N LYS A 796 -14.52 23.53 -16.35
CA LYS A 796 -14.31 24.80 -17.06
C LYS A 796 -15.62 25.25 -17.74
N ILE A 797 -16.03 26.49 -17.48
CA ILE A 797 -17.19 27.14 -18.12
C ILE A 797 -16.67 28.17 -19.12
N PHE A 798 -16.92 27.98 -20.40
CA PHE A 798 -16.66 28.98 -21.43
C PHE A 798 -17.91 29.85 -21.62
N ILE A 799 -17.78 31.18 -21.56
CA ILE A 799 -18.91 32.09 -21.80
C ILE A 799 -18.70 32.79 -23.15
N SER A 800 -19.55 32.46 -24.11
CA SER A 800 -19.60 33.05 -25.45
C SER A 800 -20.65 34.15 -25.50
N TYR A 801 -20.26 35.34 -25.98
CA TYR A 801 -21.11 36.53 -25.96
C TYR A 801 -20.68 37.55 -27.01
N SER A 802 -21.63 38.37 -27.47
CA SER A 802 -21.31 39.54 -28.29
C SER A 802 -20.79 40.68 -27.43
N ASN A 803 -19.78 41.41 -27.91
CA ASN A 803 -19.19 42.55 -27.19
C ASN A 803 -20.24 43.62 -26.82
N GLU A 804 -21.29 43.79 -27.63
CA GLU A 804 -22.39 44.70 -27.34
C GLU A 804 -23.24 44.30 -26.12
N ASP A 805 -23.15 43.04 -25.69
CA ASP A 805 -23.90 42.46 -24.57
C ASP A 805 -23.03 42.15 -23.34
N ILE A 806 -21.81 42.70 -23.30
CA ILE A 806 -20.81 42.44 -22.24
C ILE A 806 -21.31 42.68 -20.81
N HIS A 807 -22.26 43.60 -20.63
CA HIS A 807 -22.87 43.84 -19.32
C HIS A 807 -23.56 42.58 -18.76
N PHE A 808 -24.25 41.80 -19.59
CA PHE A 808 -24.94 40.58 -19.13
C PHE A 808 -23.96 39.51 -18.67
N LYS A 809 -22.81 39.41 -19.36
CA LYS A 809 -21.69 38.54 -18.99
C LYS A 809 -21.08 38.95 -17.65
N ARG A 810 -20.74 40.24 -17.47
CA ARG A 810 -20.15 40.74 -16.22
C ARG A 810 -21.05 40.53 -15.01
N GLU A 811 -22.37 40.64 -15.19
CA GLU A 811 -23.32 40.27 -14.14
C GLU A 811 -23.30 38.76 -13.86
N LEU A 812 -23.40 37.91 -14.88
CA LEU A 812 -23.33 36.45 -14.72
C LEU A 812 -22.06 36.00 -13.96
N GLU A 813 -20.91 36.61 -14.26
CA GLU A 813 -19.65 36.32 -13.55
C GLU A 813 -19.73 36.59 -12.05
N LYS A 814 -20.43 37.64 -11.60
CA LYS A 814 -20.64 37.89 -10.16
C LYS A 814 -21.40 36.74 -9.50
N PHE A 815 -22.33 36.14 -10.22
CA PHE A 815 -23.13 34.99 -9.78
C PHE A 815 -22.39 33.65 -9.89
N LEU A 816 -21.33 33.57 -10.72
CA LEU A 816 -20.42 32.42 -10.81
C LEU A 816 -19.24 32.50 -9.82
N LYS A 817 -18.96 33.67 -9.24
CA LYS A 817 -17.92 33.82 -8.20
C LYS A 817 -18.08 32.83 -7.03
N PRO A 818 -19.28 32.49 -6.53
CA PRO A 818 -19.45 31.40 -5.57
C PRO A 818 -18.91 30.07 -6.09
N PHE A 819 -19.17 29.67 -7.34
CA PHE A 819 -18.61 28.44 -7.92
C PHE A 819 -17.09 28.48 -8.02
N GLN A 820 -16.52 29.64 -8.33
CA GLN A 820 -15.06 29.82 -8.32
C GLN A 820 -14.49 29.80 -6.89
N LYS A 821 -15.20 30.41 -5.93
CA LYS A 821 -14.81 30.49 -4.50
C LYS A 821 -14.93 29.14 -3.79
N PHE A 822 -15.94 28.34 -4.14
CA PHE A 822 -16.14 26.95 -3.73
C PHE A 822 -15.50 25.96 -4.72
N GLN A 823 -14.68 26.46 -5.65
CA GLN A 823 -13.87 25.71 -6.61
C GLN A 823 -14.60 24.59 -7.39
N LEU A 824 -15.90 24.74 -7.61
CA LEU A 824 -16.75 23.84 -8.40
C LEU A 824 -16.49 24.01 -9.90
N ALA A 825 -16.33 25.26 -10.35
CA ALA A 825 -16.01 25.59 -11.73
C ALA A 825 -15.30 26.93 -11.86
N LYS A 826 -14.53 27.08 -12.94
CA LYS A 826 -13.93 28.36 -13.35
C LYS A 826 -14.59 28.83 -14.65
N SER A 827 -15.12 30.04 -14.66
CA SER A 827 -15.55 30.71 -15.88
C SER A 827 -14.36 31.36 -16.60
N TRP A 828 -14.34 31.28 -17.92
CA TRP A 828 -13.39 31.97 -18.80
C TRP A 828 -14.12 32.78 -19.86
N SER A 829 -13.51 33.89 -20.30
CA SER A 829 -14.02 34.76 -21.37
C SER A 829 -12.89 35.46 -22.14
N CYS A 830 -13.19 35.95 -23.34
CA CYS A 830 -12.23 36.57 -24.26
C CYS A 830 -11.56 37.88 -23.78
N GLU A 831 -11.99 38.47 -22.65
CA GLU A 831 -11.27 39.59 -22.00
C GLU A 831 -9.98 39.14 -21.28
N GLU A 832 -9.76 37.83 -21.08
CA GLU A 832 -8.61 37.27 -20.35
C GLU A 832 -7.36 37.02 -21.23
N ILE A 833 -7.33 37.59 -22.44
CA ILE A 833 -6.34 37.29 -23.49
C ILE A 833 -5.19 38.32 -23.51
N ASN A 834 -3.96 37.88 -23.78
CA ASN A 834 -2.82 38.76 -24.03
C ASN A 834 -2.90 39.42 -25.43
N PRO A 835 -2.57 40.71 -25.60
CA PRO A 835 -2.60 41.37 -26.91
C PRO A 835 -1.75 40.64 -27.97
N GLY A 836 -2.36 40.16 -29.06
CA GLY A 836 -1.66 39.65 -30.25
C GLY A 836 -1.81 38.16 -30.60
N LEU A 837 -2.47 37.34 -29.78
CA LEU A 837 -2.73 35.90 -30.04
C LEU A 837 -4.20 35.55 -29.74
N TRP A 838 -5.13 36.37 -30.25
CA TRP A 838 -6.52 36.33 -29.79
C TRP A 838 -7.27 35.06 -30.20
N ASP A 839 -7.12 34.59 -31.43
CA ASP A 839 -7.90 33.47 -31.93
C ASP A 839 -7.44 32.11 -31.39
N ASP A 840 -6.13 31.84 -31.36
CA ASP A 840 -5.60 30.54 -30.90
C ASP A 840 -5.94 30.28 -29.43
N GLN A 841 -5.87 31.32 -28.59
CA GLN A 841 -6.15 31.21 -27.15
C GLN A 841 -7.66 31.02 -26.88
N ILE A 842 -8.54 31.68 -27.66
CA ILE A 842 -10.00 31.47 -27.58
C ILE A 842 -10.35 30.03 -27.93
N GLN A 843 -9.74 29.50 -28.98
CA GLN A 843 -10.00 28.14 -29.45
C GLN A 843 -9.51 27.07 -28.47
N GLU A 844 -8.33 27.25 -27.87
CA GLU A 844 -7.80 26.34 -26.84
C GLU A 844 -8.68 26.31 -25.57
N GLU A 845 -9.15 27.48 -25.13
CA GLU A 845 -10.04 27.57 -23.97
C GLU A 845 -11.45 27.06 -24.28
N LEU A 846 -11.95 27.27 -25.50
CA LEU A 846 -13.18 26.67 -25.97
C LEU A 846 -13.05 25.16 -25.99
N GLU A 847 -12.02 24.58 -26.61
CA GLU A 847 -11.78 23.14 -26.68
C GLU A 847 -11.70 22.49 -25.30
N SER A 848 -10.96 23.11 -24.38
CA SER A 848 -10.74 22.58 -23.02
C SER A 848 -11.91 22.75 -22.05
N SER A 849 -12.99 23.46 -22.46
CA SER A 849 -14.17 23.68 -21.61
C SER A 849 -15.09 22.44 -21.50
N ASP A 850 -15.64 22.24 -20.29
CA ASP A 850 -16.61 21.16 -20.01
C ASP A 850 -18.06 21.66 -20.22
N ILE A 851 -18.31 22.95 -20.00
CA ILE A 851 -19.61 23.61 -20.20
C ILE A 851 -19.41 24.86 -21.05
N VAL A 852 -20.21 25.04 -22.10
CA VAL A 852 -20.26 26.26 -22.92
C VAL A 852 -21.58 26.98 -22.68
N VAL A 853 -21.52 28.26 -22.33
CA VAL A 853 -22.67 29.14 -22.10
C VAL A 853 -22.77 30.14 -23.25
N PHE A 854 -23.83 30.05 -24.05
CA PHE A 854 -24.11 31.01 -25.12
C PHE A 854 -25.06 32.10 -24.61
N LEU A 855 -24.61 33.36 -24.55
CA LEU A 855 -25.45 34.50 -24.21
C LEU A 855 -26.14 35.03 -25.48
N MET A 856 -27.38 34.59 -25.72
CA MET A 856 -28.06 34.76 -26.99
C MET A 856 -28.82 36.09 -27.12
N SER A 857 -28.53 36.80 -28.21
CA SER A 857 -29.17 38.04 -28.65
C SER A 857 -29.11 38.17 -30.18
N MET A 858 -29.70 39.21 -30.75
CA MET A 858 -29.48 39.55 -32.17
C MET A 858 -28.01 39.88 -32.47
N ASN A 859 -27.29 40.47 -31.53
CA ASN A 859 -25.89 40.84 -31.70
C ASN A 859 -24.97 39.62 -31.66
N PHE A 860 -25.36 38.58 -30.90
CA PHE A 860 -24.71 37.27 -30.93
C PHE A 860 -24.89 36.60 -32.30
N ALA A 861 -26.12 36.61 -32.82
CA ALA A 861 -26.45 36.03 -34.13
C ALA A 861 -25.93 36.85 -35.32
N ALA A 862 -25.47 38.08 -35.12
CA ALA A 862 -24.91 38.93 -36.18
C ALA A 862 -23.38 38.88 -36.27
N SER A 863 -22.70 38.11 -35.40
CA SER A 863 -21.24 38.02 -35.37
C SER A 863 -20.75 36.76 -36.08
N ASP A 864 -20.17 36.93 -37.27
CA ASP A 864 -19.66 35.80 -38.08
C ASP A 864 -18.63 34.96 -37.32
N TYR A 865 -17.77 35.61 -36.53
CA TYR A 865 -16.79 34.95 -35.68
C TYR A 865 -17.43 34.03 -34.64
N ILE A 866 -18.39 34.53 -33.86
CA ILE A 866 -19.07 33.72 -32.84
C ILE A 866 -19.76 32.53 -33.50
N LEU A 867 -20.40 32.75 -34.65
CA LEU A 867 -21.14 31.72 -35.35
C LEU A 867 -20.24 30.61 -35.92
N LYS A 868 -19.18 31.01 -36.63
CA LYS A 868 -18.27 30.08 -37.31
C LYS A 868 -17.28 29.43 -36.34
N ASP A 869 -16.69 30.23 -35.47
CA ASP A 869 -15.53 29.83 -34.67
C ASP A 869 -15.88 29.45 -33.23
N GLU A 870 -17.04 29.81 -32.69
CA GLU A 870 -17.44 29.38 -31.34
C GLU A 870 -18.60 28.40 -31.38
N VAL A 871 -19.73 28.77 -32.00
CA VAL A 871 -20.94 27.95 -32.07
C VAL A 871 -20.66 26.68 -32.86
N TYR A 872 -20.34 26.79 -34.16
CA TYR A 872 -20.15 25.60 -35.00
C TYR A 872 -19.07 24.64 -34.46
N LYS A 873 -17.91 25.15 -34.04
CA LYS A 873 -16.84 24.33 -33.44
C LYS A 873 -17.27 23.65 -32.13
N THR A 874 -18.05 24.30 -31.29
CA THR A 874 -18.60 23.66 -30.07
C THR A 874 -19.48 22.46 -30.42
N PHE A 875 -20.29 22.57 -31.46
CA PHE A 875 -21.14 21.47 -31.94
C PHE A 875 -20.30 20.31 -32.49
N GLU A 876 -19.26 20.58 -33.28
CA GLU A 876 -18.32 19.55 -33.72
C GLU A 876 -17.63 18.85 -32.54
N GLN A 877 -17.22 19.62 -31.54
CA GLN A 877 -16.57 19.08 -30.33
C GLN A 877 -17.54 18.24 -29.50
N MET A 878 -18.82 18.63 -29.42
CA MET A 878 -19.83 17.86 -28.71
C MET A 878 -20.14 16.53 -29.41
N ALA A 879 -20.12 16.50 -30.75
CA ALA A 879 -20.23 15.26 -31.51
C ALA A 879 -19.06 14.29 -31.23
N LYS A 880 -17.87 14.83 -30.93
CA LYS A 880 -16.67 14.06 -30.55
C LYS A 880 -16.58 13.76 -29.05
N ASN A 881 -17.20 14.55 -28.18
CA ASN A 881 -17.12 14.44 -26.71
C ASN A 881 -18.51 14.56 -26.04
N PRO A 882 -19.14 13.45 -25.63
CA PRO A 882 -20.51 13.45 -25.06
C PRO A 882 -20.62 14.12 -23.67
N ASN A 883 -19.48 14.36 -23.00
CA ASN A 883 -19.45 15.02 -21.69
C ASN A 883 -19.50 16.55 -21.77
N LYS A 884 -19.27 17.15 -22.95
CA LYS A 884 -19.38 18.59 -23.15
C LYS A 884 -20.85 19.02 -23.14
N LYS A 885 -21.21 20.03 -22.36
CA LYS A 885 -22.60 20.52 -22.22
C LYS A 885 -22.73 21.94 -22.75
N ILE A 886 -23.87 22.24 -23.35
CA ILE A 886 -24.23 23.57 -23.84
C ILE A 886 -25.41 24.10 -23.03
N VAL A 887 -25.30 25.35 -22.58
CA VAL A 887 -26.38 26.09 -21.92
C VAL A 887 -26.64 27.37 -22.70
N CYS A 888 -27.86 27.52 -23.20
CA CYS A 888 -28.27 28.67 -23.98
C CYS A 888 -29.02 29.65 -23.08
N VAL A 889 -28.45 30.84 -22.87
CA VAL A 889 -29.01 31.87 -22.00
C VAL A 889 -29.55 33.00 -22.85
N LEU A 890 -30.88 33.16 -22.85
CA LEU A 890 -31.58 34.18 -23.59
C LEU A 890 -31.46 35.53 -22.86
N ILE A 891 -30.68 36.45 -23.40
CA ILE A 891 -30.45 37.77 -22.78
C ILE A 891 -31.36 38.85 -23.37
N ARG A 892 -31.69 38.77 -24.66
CA ARG A 892 -32.63 39.64 -25.39
C ARG A 892 -33.54 38.80 -26.30
N HIS A 893 -34.54 39.43 -26.93
CA HIS A 893 -35.39 38.76 -27.91
C HIS A 893 -34.55 38.08 -29.00
N PHE A 894 -34.87 36.82 -29.30
CA PHE A 894 -34.17 35.99 -30.29
C PHE A 894 -35.17 35.45 -31.32
N PRO A 895 -34.93 35.58 -32.64
CA PRO A 895 -35.93 35.31 -33.66
C PRO A 895 -35.93 33.82 -34.05
N TRP A 896 -36.46 32.96 -33.17
CA TRP A 896 -36.48 31.50 -33.33
C TRP A 896 -37.09 31.02 -34.65
N SER A 897 -38.16 31.68 -35.10
CA SER A 897 -38.87 31.32 -36.33
C SER A 897 -38.02 31.47 -37.58
N TYR A 898 -37.04 32.39 -37.55
CA TYR A 898 -36.11 32.62 -38.67
C TYR A 898 -35.13 31.45 -38.84
N PHE A 899 -34.72 30.83 -37.73
CA PHE A 899 -33.78 29.71 -37.72
C PHE A 899 -34.47 28.35 -37.85
N ALA A 900 -35.72 28.22 -37.40
CA ALA A 900 -36.52 27.01 -37.61
C ALA A 900 -36.75 26.73 -39.10
N SER A 901 -37.00 27.76 -39.91
CA SER A 901 -37.13 27.63 -41.37
C SER A 901 -35.82 27.26 -42.07
N LEU A 902 -34.66 27.56 -41.48
CA LEU A 902 -33.36 27.23 -42.05
C LEU A 902 -33.09 25.71 -42.03
N LYS A 903 -33.68 24.97 -41.10
CA LYS A 903 -33.55 23.51 -40.99
C LYS A 903 -34.07 22.76 -42.23
N ASP A 904 -35.14 23.27 -42.84
CA ASP A 904 -35.76 22.72 -44.05
C ASP A 904 -35.07 23.23 -45.33
N ILE A 905 -34.35 24.36 -45.26
CA ILE A 905 -33.64 24.97 -46.40
C ILE A 905 -32.30 24.26 -46.66
N PHE A 906 -31.58 23.85 -45.61
CA PHE A 906 -30.23 23.27 -45.73
C PHE A 906 -30.21 21.75 -45.96
N ASN A 907 -30.99 21.21 -46.90
CA ASN A 907 -30.99 19.77 -47.20
C ASN A 907 -29.56 19.26 -47.59
N ILE A 908 -28.80 18.75 -46.61
CA ILE A 908 -27.33 18.64 -46.64
C ILE A 908 -26.85 17.63 -47.70
N LYS A 909 -26.01 18.10 -48.63
CA LYS A 909 -25.09 17.30 -49.46
C LYS A 909 -23.65 17.62 -49.06
N ASP A 910 -22.73 16.67 -49.26
CA ASP A 910 -21.39 16.57 -48.63
C ASP A 910 -20.36 17.71 -48.88
N GLU A 911 -20.70 18.77 -49.62
CA GLU A 911 -19.82 19.93 -49.78
C GLU A 911 -20.60 21.21 -49.47
N ILE A 912 -20.34 21.80 -48.29
CA ILE A 912 -21.05 22.98 -47.77
C ILE A 912 -20.03 24.08 -47.44
N ASP A 913 -20.36 25.32 -47.81
CA ASP A 913 -19.63 26.55 -47.46
C ASP A 913 -19.76 26.86 -45.95
N ASP A 914 -18.82 27.61 -45.38
CA ASP A 914 -18.74 27.76 -43.92
C ASP A 914 -19.92 28.54 -43.30
N GLU A 915 -20.58 29.42 -44.07
CA GLU A 915 -21.77 30.18 -43.63
C GLU A 915 -23.01 29.27 -43.42
N ASP A 916 -23.22 28.30 -44.30
CA ASP A 916 -24.36 27.38 -44.27
C ASP A 916 -24.27 26.40 -43.08
N LYS A 917 -23.03 26.02 -42.70
CA LYS A 917 -22.74 25.17 -41.54
C LYS A 917 -23.06 25.85 -40.22
N ALA A 918 -22.73 27.13 -40.08
CA ALA A 918 -23.06 27.92 -38.91
C ALA A 918 -24.59 28.12 -38.78
N GLY A 919 -25.27 28.34 -39.91
CA GLY A 919 -26.74 28.37 -39.99
C GLY A 919 -27.39 27.07 -39.52
N PHE A 920 -26.85 25.91 -39.91
CA PHE A 920 -27.32 24.60 -39.45
C PHE A 920 -27.10 24.38 -37.94
N ALA A 921 -25.95 24.80 -37.40
CA ALA A 921 -25.68 24.72 -35.97
C ALA A 921 -26.68 25.56 -35.14
N LEU A 922 -26.96 26.80 -35.59
CA LEU A 922 -27.98 27.66 -34.97
C LEU A 922 -29.38 27.03 -34.98
N ALA A 923 -29.78 26.39 -36.09
CA ALA A 923 -31.07 25.71 -36.20
C ALA A 923 -31.21 24.48 -35.28
N ASN A 924 -30.11 23.97 -34.73
CA ASN A 924 -30.06 22.85 -33.81
C ASN A 924 -29.93 23.24 -32.33
N LEU A 925 -29.62 24.51 -32.01
CA LEU A 925 -29.68 25.05 -30.64
C LEU A 925 -30.99 24.72 -29.89
N PRO A 926 -32.20 24.72 -30.53
CA PRO A 926 -33.47 24.39 -29.88
C PRO A 926 -33.51 23.03 -29.15
N ASN A 927 -32.58 22.12 -29.45
CA ASN A 927 -32.49 20.80 -28.81
C ASN A 927 -31.73 20.81 -27.46
N TYR A 928 -31.28 21.98 -26.99
CA TYR A 928 -30.43 22.14 -25.80
C TYR A 928 -31.14 22.92 -24.68
N GLN A 929 -30.50 23.02 -23.51
CA GLN A 929 -31.12 23.61 -22.33
C GLN A 929 -31.16 25.15 -22.42
N PHE A 930 -32.38 25.71 -22.44
CA PHE A 930 -32.60 27.16 -22.46
C PHE A 930 -32.99 27.74 -21.11
N LEU A 931 -32.44 28.91 -20.82
CA LEU A 931 -32.68 29.68 -19.61
C LEU A 931 -32.73 31.18 -19.94
N PRO A 932 -33.34 32.02 -19.08
CA PRO A 932 -34.18 31.66 -17.95
C PRO A 932 -35.65 31.46 -18.36
N TYR A 933 -36.41 30.73 -17.57
CA TYR A 933 -37.86 30.51 -17.75
C TYR A 933 -38.65 30.94 -16.52
N TYR A 934 -39.87 31.42 -16.71
CA TYR A 934 -40.80 31.78 -15.64
C TYR A 934 -42.04 30.87 -15.64
N HIS A 935 -42.66 30.77 -14.46
CA HIS A 935 -43.95 30.12 -14.25
C HIS A 935 -45.00 31.20 -14.09
N ASP A 936 -46.15 31.06 -14.75
CA ASP A 936 -47.27 31.96 -14.55
C ASP A 936 -48.03 31.52 -13.30
N GLU A 937 -47.99 32.34 -12.23
CA GLU A 937 -48.63 32.03 -10.95
C GLU A 937 -50.18 32.12 -11.02
N LYS A 938 -50.75 32.54 -12.16
CA LYS A 938 -52.20 32.74 -12.33
C LYS A 938 -52.97 31.54 -12.90
N ASP A 939 -52.30 30.44 -13.23
CA ASP A 939 -52.92 29.30 -13.91
C ASP A 939 -52.79 28.02 -13.05
N ASP A 940 -53.70 27.83 -12.10
CA ASP A 940 -53.66 26.78 -11.06
C ASP A 940 -53.87 25.35 -11.63
N GLU A 941 -54.30 25.22 -12.89
CA GLU A 941 -54.57 23.93 -13.54
C GLU A 941 -53.39 23.33 -14.31
N THR A 942 -52.29 24.08 -14.56
CA THR A 942 -51.11 23.54 -15.26
C THR A 942 -49.76 24.01 -14.68
N LYS A 943 -49.41 23.52 -13.48
CA LYS A 943 -48.14 23.85 -12.78
C LYS A 943 -46.83 23.54 -13.53
N ASP A 944 -46.88 22.91 -14.71
CA ASP A 944 -45.69 22.50 -15.48
C ASP A 944 -45.41 23.32 -16.76
N LYS A 945 -46.22 24.32 -17.13
CA LYS A 945 -45.89 25.17 -18.29
C LYS A 945 -44.78 26.17 -17.93
N ARG A 946 -43.66 26.08 -18.66
CA ARG A 946 -42.50 26.98 -18.56
C ARG A 946 -42.48 27.91 -19.76
N TYR A 947 -42.35 29.22 -19.51
CA TYR A 947 -42.24 30.22 -20.56
C TYR A 947 -40.83 30.80 -20.57
N LEU A 948 -40.16 30.73 -21.71
CA LEU A 948 -38.86 31.36 -21.90
C LEU A 948 -39.03 32.89 -21.93
N LYS A 949 -38.18 33.59 -21.17
CA LYS A 949 -38.22 35.04 -21.10
C LYS A 949 -36.81 35.62 -21.05
N PRO A 950 -36.40 36.52 -21.97
CA PRO A 950 -35.07 37.08 -21.99
C PRO A 950 -34.73 37.84 -20.70
N ILE A 951 -33.50 37.75 -20.18
CA ILE A 951 -33.08 38.46 -18.95
C ILE A 951 -33.45 39.96 -18.98
N ALA A 952 -33.35 40.61 -20.14
CA ALA A 952 -33.70 42.02 -20.30
C ALA A 952 -35.14 42.38 -19.91
N GLU A 953 -36.08 41.42 -19.99
CA GLU A 953 -37.50 41.61 -19.73
C GLU A 953 -37.93 41.19 -18.32
N TRP A 954 -37.00 40.69 -17.49
CA TRP A 954 -37.29 40.31 -16.11
C TRP A 954 -37.38 41.56 -15.23
N GLN A 955 -38.46 41.64 -14.44
CA GLN A 955 -38.64 42.69 -13.44
C GLN A 955 -37.53 42.63 -12.37
N TYR A 956 -37.12 41.42 -11.97
CA TYR A 956 -36.00 41.18 -11.06
C TYR A 956 -34.95 40.29 -11.75
N LYS A 957 -33.98 40.91 -12.40
CA LYS A 957 -32.94 40.23 -13.19
C LYS A 957 -32.10 39.23 -12.36
N GLU A 958 -31.93 39.49 -11.07
CA GLU A 958 -31.21 38.61 -10.13
C GLU A 958 -31.83 37.20 -10.05
N ARG A 959 -33.16 37.09 -10.17
CA ARG A 959 -33.86 35.80 -10.18
C ARG A 959 -33.52 34.99 -11.43
N ALA A 960 -33.42 35.65 -12.59
CA ALA A 960 -32.99 35.02 -13.83
C ALA A 960 -31.55 34.50 -13.71
N TYR A 961 -30.62 35.31 -13.19
CA TYR A 961 -29.23 34.87 -12.97
C TYR A 961 -29.13 33.73 -11.95
N SER A 962 -29.92 33.76 -10.87
CA SER A 962 -29.95 32.68 -9.87
C SER A 962 -30.41 31.35 -10.47
N GLN A 963 -31.41 31.38 -11.35
CA GLN A 963 -31.87 30.18 -12.06
C GLN A 963 -30.80 29.62 -13.01
N ILE A 964 -30.02 30.49 -13.66
CA ILE A 964 -28.90 30.08 -14.51
C ILE A 964 -27.82 29.38 -13.68
N VAL A 965 -27.46 29.95 -12.52
CA VAL A 965 -26.51 29.33 -11.59
C VAL A 965 -27.03 27.99 -11.08
N GLU A 966 -28.30 27.88 -10.69
CA GLU A 966 -28.88 26.62 -10.21
C GLU A 966 -28.85 25.53 -11.28
N ALA A 967 -29.13 25.87 -12.53
CA ALA A 967 -29.05 24.95 -13.65
C ALA A 967 -27.61 24.51 -13.93
N LEU A 968 -26.65 25.45 -13.93
CA LEU A 968 -25.22 25.13 -14.02
C LEU A 968 -24.78 24.24 -12.86
N GLY A 969 -25.29 24.48 -11.65
CA GLY A 969 -25.07 23.64 -10.46
C GLY A 969 -25.54 22.19 -10.62
N LYS A 970 -26.61 21.95 -11.38
CA LYS A 970 -27.12 20.59 -11.68
C LYS A 970 -26.34 19.89 -12.79
N LEU A 971 -25.65 20.65 -13.64
CA LEU A 971 -24.82 20.14 -14.74
C LEU A 971 -23.37 19.86 -14.30
N MET A 972 -22.95 20.46 -13.19
CA MET A 972 -21.69 20.16 -12.49
C MET A 972 -21.84 18.89 -11.68
#